data_AF-A0A0A2HTV1-F1
#
_entry.id   AF-A0A0A2HTV1-F1
#
_cell.length_a   1.000
_cell.length_b   1.000
_cell.length_c   1.000
_cell.angle_alpha   90.00
_cell.angle_beta   90.00
_cell.angle_gamma   90.00
#
_symmetry.space_group_name_H-M   'P 1'
#
loop_
_entity.id
_entity.type
_entity.pdbx_description
1 polymer ?
#
loop_
_entity_poly.entity_id
_entity_poly.type
_entity_poly.pdbx_seq_one_letter_code
_entity_poly.pdbx_strand_id
1 'polypeptide(L)'
;MSAMRIKKGKIVSAEEAIDLIRDNDTIVTAGFVGAGFAEELAIALKERFLKTGRPRNLTLTYPAGQGDGKGKGLNHLALEGLVGRVICGHTGLTPGLGKLIHENKILAYNVPMGAVTQLYRDIAAGKPGNLTHVGLGTFIDPRVDGGKINELTKTQGEDLITLMNIDGKDYLFYKSFPINVAFLRGTTADPDGNITMEKECMVLDALAMAQAARNSGGVVIVQVERLADSGTLSARNVVIPGILVDCVVVAKPENHWQTFGTPYSVAFSCEHRVPMQAIPPLEMGERKIIARRAAFELKPNSIVNLGIGMPEGVSRVANEERVLEYATLTAESGIIGGLVMGGLDFGAGVNSDALIAENAIFDFYDGGGLDIAFLGMAETDVEGNVNVSKFGPRFTGPGGFIDISQNAKKVCFVGTFTAGGLKTSVEDGKLIIDQEGREKKFVRQVEQKTFSGKYAVSIRQQVLYVTERCVFTLCEEGLELIEIAPGIDLDGQVLALMDFKPVMRRPPRLMDERLFRLRRMGIKDDLLNIPMEDRFKYQAEDNIFFINLENYYMKTSDEIQEMKQLVGSILEPLDRKVHTVANYDNFNVSPHLVDEYVEMVKYAAQYYESVTRYTTSTFLRMKLGDELQKRGVSPHIYESKEEARRAMAPK
;
A
#
# COMPACT_ATOMS: atom_id res chain seq x y z
N MET A 1 3.47 54.57 24.64
CA MET A 1 3.07 54.37 23.22
C MET A 1 3.86 53.19 22.68
N SER A 2 3.33 51.98 22.84
CA SER A 2 3.86 50.80 22.17
C SER A 2 3.27 50.80 20.76
N ALA A 3 4.12 50.82 19.74
CA ALA A 3 3.67 50.68 18.36
C ALA A 3 2.98 49.32 18.22
N MET A 4 1.65 49.31 18.18
CA MET A 4 0.89 48.21 17.63
C MET A 4 1.40 48.03 16.19
N ARG A 5 2.24 47.00 15.98
CA ARG A 5 2.48 46.46 14.64
C ARG A 5 1.11 46.06 14.12
N ILE A 6 0.51 46.89 13.28
CA ILE A 6 -0.62 46.49 12.44
C ILE A 6 -0.09 45.32 11.63
N LYS A 7 -0.46 44.08 12.01
CA LYS A 7 -0.17 42.90 11.20
C LYS A 7 -0.85 43.14 9.85
N LYS A 8 -0.07 43.20 8.77
CA LYS A 8 -0.62 43.08 7.42
C LYS A 8 -1.39 41.76 7.39
N GLY A 9 -2.68 41.80 7.03
CA GLY A 9 -3.50 40.59 6.93
C GLY A 9 -2.98 39.66 5.85
N LYS A 10 -3.06 38.36 6.08
CA LYS A 10 -2.69 37.31 5.10
C LYS A 10 -3.84 36.92 4.18
N ILE A 11 -5.05 37.34 4.52
CA ILE A 11 -6.26 37.03 3.78
C ILE A 11 -6.29 37.91 2.53
N VAL A 12 -6.28 37.29 1.37
CA VAL A 12 -6.25 37.94 0.06
C VAL A 12 -7.21 37.24 -0.89
N SER A 13 -7.56 37.91 -1.99
CA SER A 13 -8.28 37.27 -3.09
C SER A 13 -7.40 36.25 -3.83
N ALA A 14 -8.04 35.33 -4.57
CA ALA A 14 -7.30 34.38 -5.41
C ALA A 14 -6.42 35.10 -6.45
N GLU A 15 -6.90 36.19 -7.06
CA GLU A 15 -6.17 36.99 -8.06
C GLU A 15 -4.90 37.62 -7.46
N GLU A 16 -5.02 38.26 -6.29
CA GLU A 16 -3.87 38.84 -5.58
C GLU A 16 -2.83 37.78 -5.18
N ALA A 17 -3.28 36.59 -4.77
CA ALA A 17 -2.40 35.48 -4.39
C ALA A 17 -1.61 34.95 -5.61
N ILE A 18 -2.30 34.67 -6.72
CA ILE A 18 -1.65 34.11 -7.92
C ILE A 18 -0.79 35.15 -8.66
N ASP A 19 -0.93 36.45 -8.38
CA ASP A 19 -0.10 37.51 -8.93
C ASP A 19 1.36 37.44 -8.46
N LEU A 20 1.61 36.79 -7.31
CA LEU A 20 2.96 36.57 -6.78
C LEU A 20 3.79 35.60 -7.62
N ILE A 21 3.15 34.77 -8.44
CA ILE A 21 3.80 33.73 -9.25
C ILE A 21 4.48 34.37 -10.46
N ARG A 22 5.74 33.99 -10.69
CA ARG A 22 6.62 34.52 -11.73
C ARG A 22 6.95 33.45 -12.78
N ASP A 23 7.51 33.89 -13.90
CA ASP A 23 8.04 32.99 -14.91
C ASP A 23 9.15 32.11 -14.32
N ASN A 24 9.17 30.84 -14.72
CA ASN A 24 10.14 29.81 -14.29
C ASN A 24 10.03 29.38 -12.82
N ASP A 25 9.01 29.81 -12.08
CA ASP A 25 8.80 29.33 -10.71
C ASP A 25 8.51 27.81 -10.69
N THR A 26 9.06 27.13 -9.68
CA THR A 26 8.67 25.79 -9.29
C THR A 26 7.49 25.85 -8.33
N ILE A 27 6.36 25.27 -8.76
CA ILE A 27 5.13 25.16 -7.98
C ILE A 27 4.98 23.73 -7.48
N VAL A 28 4.88 23.56 -6.17
CA VAL A 28 4.43 22.31 -5.55
C VAL A 28 2.94 22.38 -5.26
N THR A 29 2.21 21.32 -5.60
CA THR A 29 0.77 21.19 -5.31
C THR A 29 0.52 19.99 -4.40
N ALA A 30 -0.13 20.25 -3.25
CA ALA A 30 -0.70 19.17 -2.46
C ALA A 30 -1.96 18.64 -3.16
N GLY A 31 -2.16 17.33 -3.10
CA GLY A 31 -3.40 16.72 -3.54
C GLY A 31 -3.23 15.26 -3.93
N PHE A 32 -4.33 14.51 -3.85
CA PHE A 32 -4.42 13.11 -4.21
C PHE A 32 -5.76 12.89 -4.92
N VAL A 33 -5.74 12.64 -6.23
CA VAL A 33 -6.91 12.72 -7.10
C VAL A 33 -7.55 14.11 -7.03
N GLY A 34 -8.60 14.29 -6.25
CA GLY A 34 -9.20 15.59 -5.95
C GLY A 34 -9.09 16.02 -4.49
N ALA A 35 -8.70 15.10 -3.61
CA ALA A 35 -8.56 15.38 -2.18
C ALA A 35 -7.36 16.30 -1.94
N GLY A 36 -7.52 17.31 -1.07
CA GLY A 36 -6.44 18.24 -0.71
C GLY A 36 -5.97 19.19 -1.83
N PHE A 37 -6.54 19.11 -3.04
CA PHE A 37 -6.16 19.99 -4.15
C PHE A 37 -6.77 21.38 -4.02
N ALA A 38 -5.96 22.43 -4.25
CA ALA A 38 -6.38 23.83 -4.21
C ALA A 38 -6.98 24.29 -5.56
N GLU A 39 -8.20 23.82 -5.85
CA GLU A 39 -8.88 24.03 -7.14
C GLU A 39 -9.10 25.52 -7.50
N GLU A 40 -9.47 26.39 -6.54
CA GLU A 40 -9.66 27.83 -6.78
C GLU A 40 -8.36 28.49 -7.26
N LEU A 41 -7.22 28.13 -6.65
CA LEU A 41 -5.91 28.68 -7.02
C LEU A 41 -5.49 28.23 -8.43
N ALA A 42 -5.73 26.97 -8.78
CA ALA A 42 -5.44 26.44 -10.11
C ALA A 42 -6.29 27.12 -11.20
N ILE A 43 -7.57 27.36 -10.92
CA ILE A 43 -8.49 28.09 -11.81
C ILE A 43 -8.00 29.54 -11.98
N ALA A 44 -7.69 30.24 -10.89
CA ALA A 44 -7.25 31.64 -10.95
C ALA A 44 -5.92 31.79 -11.71
N LEU A 45 -4.97 30.87 -11.52
CA LEU A 45 -3.70 30.87 -12.25
C LEU A 45 -3.91 30.64 -13.76
N LYS A 46 -4.79 29.71 -14.14
CA LYS A 46 -5.21 29.50 -15.53
C LYS A 46 -5.81 30.77 -16.13
N GLU A 47 -6.74 31.41 -15.44
CA GLU A 47 -7.41 32.63 -15.92
C GLU A 47 -6.42 33.78 -16.12
N ARG A 48 -5.48 33.98 -15.19
CA ARG A 48 -4.38 34.96 -15.35
C ARG A 48 -3.54 34.66 -16.58
N PHE A 49 -3.16 33.40 -16.79
CA PHE A 49 -2.37 33.01 -17.96
C PHE A 49 -3.12 33.27 -19.26
N LEU A 50 -4.40 32.91 -19.34
CA LEU A 50 -5.21 33.16 -20.55
C LEU A 50 -5.40 34.65 -20.84
N LYS A 51 -5.49 35.49 -19.80
CA LYS A 51 -5.65 36.95 -19.92
C LYS A 51 -4.35 37.67 -20.28
N THR A 52 -3.21 37.21 -19.76
CA THR A 52 -1.95 37.98 -19.78
C THR A 52 -0.80 37.29 -20.54
N GLY A 53 -0.92 36.00 -20.82
CA GLY A 53 0.16 35.16 -21.32
C GLY A 53 1.30 34.94 -20.30
N ARG A 54 1.07 35.23 -19.01
CA ARG A 54 2.02 35.07 -17.90
C ARG A 54 1.34 34.44 -16.68
N PRO A 55 2.07 33.71 -15.81
CA PRO A 55 3.49 33.37 -15.91
C PRO A 55 3.76 32.31 -17.00
N ARG A 56 5.03 32.12 -17.36
CA ARG A 56 5.46 31.11 -18.34
C ARG A 56 6.50 30.15 -17.80
N ASN A 57 6.58 28.98 -18.44
CA ASN A 57 7.63 28.00 -18.23
C ASN A 57 7.73 27.52 -16.77
N LEU A 58 6.60 27.35 -16.09
CA LEU A 58 6.55 26.85 -14.73
C LEU A 58 7.06 25.41 -14.65
N THR A 59 7.69 25.06 -13.53
CA THR A 59 7.91 23.67 -13.14
C THR A 59 6.81 23.25 -12.19
N LEU A 60 6.03 22.22 -12.54
CA LEU A 60 5.06 21.62 -11.62
C LEU A 60 5.69 20.40 -10.96
N THR A 61 5.59 20.31 -9.64
CA THR A 61 5.96 19.11 -8.89
C THR A 61 4.85 18.66 -7.96
N TYR A 62 4.57 17.35 -7.95
CA TYR A 62 3.52 16.77 -7.12
C TYR A 62 3.69 15.25 -6.98
N PRO A 63 3.40 14.68 -5.80
CA PRO A 63 3.57 13.25 -5.54
C PRO A 63 2.48 12.44 -6.26
N ALA A 64 1.21 12.60 -5.87
CA ALA A 64 0.09 11.84 -6.42
C ALA A 64 -0.55 12.52 -7.64
N GLY A 65 -1.22 11.73 -8.49
CA GLY A 65 -1.95 12.28 -9.64
C GLY A 65 -3.15 13.12 -9.21
N GLN A 66 -3.23 14.37 -9.67
CA GLN A 66 -4.24 15.35 -9.23
C GLN A 66 -5.15 15.78 -10.40
N GLY A 67 -6.30 15.12 -10.57
CA GLY A 67 -7.24 15.38 -11.66
C GLY A 67 -8.45 14.44 -11.65
N ASP A 68 -9.43 14.75 -12.50
CA ASP A 68 -10.66 13.95 -12.70
C ASP A 68 -10.64 13.13 -14.00
N GLY A 69 -9.50 13.11 -14.70
CA GLY A 69 -9.38 12.51 -16.03
C GLY A 69 -10.04 13.32 -17.15
N LYS A 70 -10.49 14.55 -16.87
CA LYS A 70 -11.17 15.43 -17.83
C LYS A 70 -10.61 16.85 -17.79
N GLY A 71 -11.12 17.69 -16.89
CA GLY A 71 -10.89 19.14 -16.92
C GLY A 71 -10.66 19.79 -15.54
N LYS A 72 -10.72 19.03 -14.45
CA LYS A 72 -10.43 19.52 -13.09
C LYS A 72 -9.00 19.21 -12.66
N GLY A 73 -8.57 19.77 -11.52
CA GLY A 73 -7.24 19.54 -10.97
C GLY A 73 -6.15 20.19 -11.81
N LEU A 74 -5.03 19.50 -11.98
CA LEU A 74 -3.91 19.98 -12.78
C LEU A 74 -4.22 20.11 -14.29
N ASN A 75 -5.37 19.61 -14.77
CA ASN A 75 -5.81 19.90 -16.14
C ASN A 75 -6.04 21.40 -16.38
N HIS A 76 -6.29 22.20 -15.33
CA HIS A 76 -6.33 23.65 -15.46
C HIS A 76 -5.00 24.26 -15.88
N LEU A 77 -3.90 23.64 -15.45
CA LEU A 77 -2.54 24.13 -15.71
C LEU A 77 -1.90 23.50 -16.96
N ALA A 78 -2.58 22.54 -17.59
CA ALA A 78 -2.11 21.85 -18.78
C ALA A 78 -2.20 22.69 -20.07
N LEU A 79 -1.55 23.85 -20.05
CA LEU A 79 -1.54 24.82 -21.15
C LEU A 79 -0.12 25.00 -21.69
N GLU A 80 0.01 24.95 -23.02
CA GLU A 80 1.30 25.20 -23.69
C GLU A 80 1.79 26.62 -23.36
N GLY A 81 3.06 26.73 -22.97
CA GLY A 81 3.69 27.98 -22.54
C GLY A 81 3.53 28.31 -21.06
N LEU A 82 2.46 27.87 -20.39
CA LEU A 82 2.31 28.03 -18.93
C LEU A 82 3.26 27.08 -18.19
N VAL A 83 3.19 25.79 -18.50
CA VAL A 83 4.03 24.75 -17.92
C VAL A 83 5.16 24.42 -18.90
N GLY A 84 6.39 24.40 -18.41
CA GLY A 84 7.58 23.97 -19.17
C GLY A 84 8.17 22.66 -18.67
N ARG A 85 7.87 22.26 -17.44
CA ARG A 85 8.41 21.06 -16.80
C ARG A 85 7.44 20.42 -15.82
N VAL A 86 7.42 19.09 -15.76
CA VAL A 86 6.76 18.31 -14.71
C VAL A 86 7.72 17.33 -14.03
N ILE A 87 7.66 17.25 -12.70
CA ILE A 87 8.35 16.26 -11.86
C ILE A 87 7.31 15.64 -10.95
N CYS A 88 6.81 14.45 -11.31
CA CYS A 88 5.61 13.91 -10.66
C CYS A 88 5.63 12.40 -10.44
N GLY A 89 4.75 11.92 -9.56
CA GLY A 89 4.52 10.49 -9.37
C GLY A 89 3.53 9.88 -10.35
N HIS A 90 2.48 10.61 -10.76
CA HIS A 90 1.46 10.04 -11.64
C HIS A 90 0.71 11.07 -12.49
N THR A 91 0.52 10.81 -13.79
CA THR A 91 -0.15 11.67 -14.78
C THR A 91 -1.47 11.10 -15.31
N GLY A 92 -1.89 9.91 -14.87
CA GLY A 92 -3.01 9.17 -15.47
C GLY A 92 -4.38 9.86 -15.42
N LEU A 93 -4.58 10.84 -14.54
CA LEU A 93 -5.82 11.62 -14.38
C LEU A 93 -5.72 13.05 -14.95
N THR A 94 -4.61 13.36 -15.63
CA THR A 94 -4.33 14.67 -16.20
C THR A 94 -4.03 14.54 -17.70
N PRO A 95 -5.03 14.16 -18.53
CA PRO A 95 -4.80 13.93 -19.96
C PRO A 95 -4.23 15.15 -20.69
N GLY A 96 -4.54 16.37 -20.24
CA GLY A 96 -3.93 17.58 -20.79
C GLY A 96 -2.40 17.59 -20.65
N LEU A 97 -1.88 17.27 -19.46
CA LEU A 97 -0.44 17.15 -19.23
C LEU A 97 0.14 15.98 -20.03
N GLY A 98 -0.56 14.84 -20.05
CA GLY A 98 -0.17 13.67 -20.85
C GLY A 98 0.03 14.02 -22.34
N LYS A 99 -0.83 14.87 -22.89
CA LYS A 99 -0.70 15.37 -24.27
C LYS A 99 0.58 16.20 -24.45
N LEU A 100 0.84 17.17 -23.57
CA LEU A 100 2.06 18.01 -23.65
C LEU A 100 3.35 17.17 -23.53
N ILE A 101 3.34 16.15 -22.68
CA ILE A 101 4.46 15.21 -22.52
C ILE A 101 4.69 14.43 -23.81
N HIS A 102 3.63 13.82 -24.36
CA HIS A 102 3.69 13.01 -25.56
C HIS A 102 4.15 13.81 -26.78
N GLU A 103 3.68 15.05 -26.92
CA GLU A 103 4.04 15.97 -28.00
C GLU A 103 5.42 16.63 -27.80
N ASN A 104 6.19 16.21 -26.79
CA ASN A 104 7.51 16.77 -26.47
C ASN A 104 7.49 18.31 -26.30
N LYS A 105 6.42 18.83 -25.69
CA LYS A 105 6.24 20.27 -25.43
C LYS A 105 6.83 20.71 -24.10
N ILE A 106 7.01 19.78 -23.17
CA ILE A 106 7.53 20.04 -21.82
C ILE A 106 8.56 18.98 -21.42
N LEU A 107 9.47 19.36 -20.53
CA LEU A 107 10.32 18.41 -19.82
C LEU A 107 9.46 17.60 -18.84
N ALA A 108 9.69 16.30 -18.76
CA ALA A 108 8.81 15.38 -18.06
C ALA A 108 9.61 14.28 -17.36
N TYR A 109 9.55 14.32 -16.03
CA TYR A 109 10.12 13.32 -15.15
C TYR A 109 9.02 12.64 -14.37
N ASN A 110 9.05 11.31 -14.39
CA ASN A 110 8.18 10.49 -13.58
C ASN A 110 9.02 9.73 -12.57
N VAL A 111 8.67 9.89 -11.30
CA VAL A 111 9.48 9.47 -10.15
C VAL A 111 8.59 8.73 -9.14
N PRO A 112 9.11 7.83 -8.30
CA PRO A 112 8.31 7.19 -7.26
C PRO A 112 7.69 8.23 -6.32
N MET A 113 6.46 7.99 -5.89
CA MET A 113 5.72 8.94 -5.07
C MET A 113 6.40 9.13 -3.71
N GLY A 114 6.85 8.03 -3.08
CA GLY A 114 7.59 8.02 -1.82
C GLY A 114 8.87 8.84 -1.87
N ALA A 115 9.67 8.63 -2.92
CA ALA A 115 10.89 9.40 -3.16
C ALA A 115 10.63 10.91 -3.25
N VAL A 116 9.57 11.34 -3.94
CA VAL A 116 9.24 12.77 -4.09
C VAL A 116 8.71 13.39 -2.80
N THR A 117 7.82 12.69 -2.10
CA THR A 117 7.26 13.20 -0.85
C THR A 117 8.34 13.36 0.23
N GLN A 118 9.24 12.39 0.35
CA GLN A 118 10.41 12.48 1.23
C GLN A 118 11.38 13.57 0.78
N LEU A 119 11.55 13.78 -0.53
CA LEU A 119 12.37 14.87 -1.06
C LEU A 119 11.86 16.25 -0.62
N TYR A 120 10.55 16.48 -0.49
CA TYR A 120 10.04 17.74 0.06
C TYR A 120 10.48 17.96 1.50
N ARG A 121 10.47 16.91 2.33
CA ARG A 121 11.02 16.97 3.70
C ARG A 121 12.53 17.25 3.69
N ASP A 122 13.28 16.65 2.76
CA ASP A 122 14.72 16.87 2.64
C ASP A 122 15.06 18.28 2.14
N ILE A 123 14.28 18.84 1.21
CA ILE A 123 14.36 20.25 0.79
C ILE A 123 14.04 21.18 1.96
N ALA A 124 12.98 20.90 2.72
CA ALA A 124 12.64 21.65 3.93
C ALA A 124 13.80 21.66 4.94
N ALA A 125 14.55 20.56 5.05
CA ALA A 125 15.71 20.44 5.92
C ALA A 125 17.02 21.00 5.32
N GLY A 126 17.01 21.52 4.09
CA GLY A 126 18.22 22.03 3.42
C GLY A 126 19.23 20.96 3.02
N LYS A 127 18.79 19.70 2.87
CA LYS A 127 19.64 18.60 2.40
C LYS A 127 19.83 18.65 0.89
N PRO A 128 20.93 18.10 0.35
CA PRO A 128 21.22 18.13 -1.09
C PRO A 128 20.30 17.22 -1.94
N GLY A 129 19.53 16.34 -1.31
CA GLY A 129 18.67 15.38 -1.97
C GLY A 129 18.24 14.24 -1.05
N ASN A 130 17.40 13.36 -1.58
CA ASN A 130 16.92 12.15 -0.93
C ASN A 130 17.73 10.95 -1.42
N LEU A 131 18.16 10.08 -0.50
CA LEU A 131 18.93 8.88 -0.81
C LEU A 131 18.06 7.66 -0.45
N THR A 132 17.76 6.81 -1.44
CA THR A 132 16.91 5.64 -1.26
C THR A 132 17.28 4.54 -2.26
N HIS A 133 16.97 3.29 -1.95
CA HIS A 133 17.10 2.16 -2.88
C HIS A 133 15.87 2.01 -3.79
N VAL A 134 14.78 2.71 -3.48
CA VAL A 134 13.53 2.69 -4.26
C VAL A 134 13.81 3.11 -5.69
N GLY A 135 13.40 2.30 -6.66
CA GLY A 135 13.59 2.54 -8.09
C GLY A 135 14.75 1.78 -8.72
N LEU A 136 15.65 1.17 -7.94
CA LEU A 136 16.75 0.37 -8.48
C LEU A 136 16.23 -0.76 -9.38
N GLY A 137 16.87 -0.94 -10.53
CA GLY A 137 16.49 -1.95 -11.50
C GLY A 137 15.17 -1.66 -12.24
N THR A 138 14.53 -0.51 -12.03
CA THR A 138 13.32 -0.07 -12.78
C THR A 138 13.69 1.01 -13.81
N PHE A 139 12.71 1.58 -14.51
CA PHE A 139 12.94 2.73 -15.41
C PHE A 139 13.43 4.00 -14.66
N ILE A 140 13.28 4.03 -13.34
CA ILE A 140 13.79 5.11 -12.48
C ILE A 140 15.31 5.06 -12.35
N ASP A 141 15.89 3.87 -12.47
CA ASP A 141 17.33 3.67 -12.43
C ASP A 141 18.01 4.46 -13.57
N PRO A 142 19.02 5.31 -13.29
CA PRO A 142 19.75 6.07 -14.31
C PRO A 142 20.44 5.20 -15.36
N ARG A 143 20.64 3.90 -15.07
CA ARG A 143 21.15 2.91 -16.03
C ARG A 143 20.10 2.49 -17.08
N VAL A 144 18.84 2.88 -16.90
CA VAL A 144 17.70 2.56 -17.80
C VAL A 144 17.15 3.84 -18.44
N ASP A 145 16.25 4.56 -17.77
CA ASP A 145 15.67 5.83 -18.26
C ASP A 145 15.92 7.02 -17.30
N GLY A 146 16.31 6.78 -16.04
CA GLY A 146 16.49 7.83 -15.04
C GLY A 146 15.20 8.61 -14.73
N GLY A 147 14.03 7.99 -14.91
CA GLY A 147 12.73 8.64 -14.75
C GLY A 147 12.34 9.61 -15.89
N LYS A 148 13.13 9.72 -16.96
CA LYS A 148 12.84 10.60 -18.10
C LYS A 148 11.84 9.92 -19.05
N ILE A 149 10.66 10.53 -19.25
CA ILE A 149 9.54 9.86 -19.94
C ILE A 149 9.25 10.35 -21.36
N ASN A 150 10.00 11.30 -21.91
CA ASN A 150 9.90 11.68 -23.33
C ASN A 150 11.28 12.01 -23.94
N GLU A 151 11.34 12.08 -25.28
CA GLU A 151 12.57 12.33 -26.01
C GLU A 151 13.17 13.72 -25.74
N LEU A 152 12.33 14.74 -25.54
CA LEU A 152 12.79 16.07 -25.15
C LEU A 152 13.58 16.02 -23.85
N THR A 153 13.08 15.30 -22.84
CA THR A 153 13.74 15.18 -21.54
C THR A 153 15.00 14.32 -21.64
N LYS A 154 14.98 13.25 -22.44
CA LYS A 154 16.17 12.41 -22.67
C LYS A 154 17.31 13.20 -23.32
N THR A 155 16.99 14.13 -24.22
CA THR A 155 17.99 14.87 -25.00
C THR A 155 18.39 16.22 -24.40
N GLN A 156 17.48 16.90 -23.71
CA GLN A 156 17.69 18.25 -23.17
C GLN A 156 17.50 18.36 -21.65
N GLY A 157 16.93 17.34 -21.01
CA GLY A 157 16.69 17.32 -19.58
C GLY A 157 17.91 16.88 -18.77
N GLU A 158 18.10 17.55 -17.64
CA GLU A 158 19.11 17.20 -16.64
C GLU A 158 18.87 15.82 -15.98
N ASP A 159 19.91 15.24 -15.39
CA ASP A 159 19.76 14.06 -14.55
C ASP A 159 19.33 14.46 -13.15
N LEU A 160 18.06 14.23 -12.81
CA LEU A 160 17.52 14.45 -11.46
C LEU A 160 17.87 13.32 -10.48
N ILE A 161 18.23 12.15 -11.01
CA ILE A 161 18.51 10.93 -10.25
C ILE A 161 19.90 10.45 -10.62
N THR A 162 20.73 10.15 -9.63
CA THR A 162 22.08 9.60 -9.84
C THR A 162 22.30 8.35 -9.00
N LEU A 163 23.06 7.40 -9.54
CA LEU A 163 23.49 6.23 -8.78
C LEU A 163 24.61 6.61 -7.80
N MET A 164 24.48 6.21 -6.55
CA MET A 164 25.51 6.35 -5.52
C MET A 164 25.85 4.98 -4.94
N ASN A 165 27.14 4.70 -4.76
CA ASN A 165 27.57 3.52 -4.02
C ASN A 165 27.99 3.92 -2.60
N ILE A 166 27.37 3.31 -1.59
CA ILE A 166 27.64 3.55 -0.18
C ILE A 166 27.83 2.19 0.49
N ASP A 167 29.03 1.98 1.05
CA ASP A 167 29.44 0.72 1.69
C ASP A 167 29.19 -0.52 0.81
N GLY A 168 29.49 -0.39 -0.49
CA GLY A 168 29.33 -1.47 -1.47
C GLY A 168 27.89 -1.71 -1.91
N LYS A 169 26.92 -0.91 -1.47
CA LYS A 169 25.51 -0.98 -1.88
C LYS A 169 25.15 0.18 -2.79
N ASP A 170 24.44 -0.13 -3.87
CA ASP A 170 23.88 0.87 -4.77
C ASP A 170 22.64 1.53 -4.12
N TYR A 171 22.55 2.84 -4.26
CA TYR A 171 21.41 3.68 -3.90
C TYR A 171 21.14 4.67 -5.04
N LEU A 172 19.90 5.14 -5.13
CA LEU A 172 19.52 6.27 -5.97
C LEU A 172 19.50 7.54 -5.12
N PHE A 173 20.11 8.59 -5.67
CA PHE A 173 20.10 9.92 -5.10
C PHE A 173 19.24 10.85 -5.94
N TYR A 174 18.11 11.27 -5.38
CA TYR A 174 17.15 12.21 -5.95
C TYR A 174 17.55 13.61 -5.54
N LYS A 175 17.98 14.43 -6.49
CA LYS A 175 18.54 15.76 -6.21
C LYS A 175 17.47 16.74 -5.75
N SER A 176 17.78 17.52 -4.72
CA SER A 176 16.93 18.63 -4.27
C SER A 176 16.85 19.74 -5.32
N PHE A 177 15.73 20.48 -5.31
CA PHE A 177 15.53 21.69 -6.10
C PHE A 177 14.68 22.69 -5.29
N PRO A 178 14.80 24.01 -5.56
CA PRO A 178 14.04 25.01 -4.81
C PRO A 178 12.54 24.96 -5.14
N ILE A 179 11.71 25.14 -4.13
CA ILE A 179 10.25 25.31 -4.27
C ILE A 179 9.93 26.79 -4.15
N ASN A 180 9.44 27.42 -5.22
CA ASN A 180 9.15 28.86 -5.24
C ASN A 180 7.73 29.17 -4.75
N VAL A 181 6.78 28.28 -5.01
CA VAL A 181 5.37 28.45 -4.64
C VAL A 181 4.82 27.12 -4.12
N ALA A 182 4.13 27.14 -2.98
CA ALA A 182 3.33 26.02 -2.52
C ALA A 182 1.84 26.36 -2.59
N PHE A 183 1.08 25.56 -3.34
CA PHE A 183 -0.38 25.56 -3.33
C PHE A 183 -0.88 24.46 -2.40
N LEU A 184 -1.44 24.89 -1.28
CA LEU A 184 -1.93 24.01 -0.22
C LEU A 184 -3.39 24.27 0.06
N ARG A 185 -4.00 23.35 0.80
CA ARG A 185 -5.41 23.42 1.20
C ARG A 185 -5.55 23.04 2.66
N GLY A 186 -6.52 23.67 3.34
CA GLY A 186 -7.07 23.16 4.60
C GLY A 186 -8.52 23.57 4.77
N THR A 187 -9.11 23.24 5.91
CA THR A 187 -10.53 23.50 6.16
C THR A 187 -10.75 24.91 6.71
N THR A 188 -10.02 25.28 7.76
CA THR A 188 -10.21 26.56 8.47
C THR A 188 -8.87 27.28 8.66
N ALA A 189 -8.86 28.60 8.44
CA ALA A 189 -7.73 29.47 8.77
C ALA A 189 -8.09 30.53 9.82
N ASP A 190 -7.14 30.95 10.64
CA ASP A 190 -7.23 32.21 11.40
C ASP A 190 -6.53 33.37 10.64
N PRO A 191 -6.67 34.64 11.08
CA PRO A 191 -6.04 35.78 10.42
C PRO A 191 -4.50 35.76 10.48
N ASP A 192 -3.91 34.96 11.38
CA ASP A 192 -2.47 34.75 11.50
C ASP A 192 -1.94 33.68 10.53
N GLY A 193 -2.85 32.99 9.84
CA GLY A 193 -2.56 31.96 8.83
C GLY A 193 -2.38 30.56 9.41
N ASN A 194 -2.75 30.31 10.67
CA ASN A 194 -2.77 28.94 11.18
C ASN A 194 -3.91 28.16 10.51
N ILE A 195 -3.64 26.95 10.04
CA ILE A 195 -4.58 26.15 9.24
C ILE A 195 -4.89 24.83 9.94
N THR A 196 -6.16 24.50 10.08
CA THR A 196 -6.66 23.17 10.49
C THR A 196 -7.29 22.43 9.31
N MET A 197 -7.39 21.10 9.39
CA MET A 197 -7.85 20.23 8.30
C MET A 197 -8.98 19.29 8.74
N GLU A 198 -9.86 19.76 9.63
CA GLU A 198 -10.86 18.91 10.29
C GLU A 198 -11.93 18.31 9.37
N LYS A 199 -12.12 18.84 8.16
CA LYS A 199 -13.00 18.24 7.14
C LYS A 199 -12.23 17.59 5.98
N GLU A 200 -10.91 17.74 5.93
CA GLU A 200 -10.13 17.08 4.88
C GLU A 200 -10.11 15.57 5.14
N CYS A 201 -10.13 14.76 4.08
CA CYS A 201 -10.02 13.31 4.22
C CYS A 201 -8.57 12.81 4.38
N MET A 202 -7.61 13.73 4.25
CA MET A 202 -6.17 13.45 4.25
C MET A 202 -5.40 14.66 4.77
N VAL A 203 -4.21 14.40 5.31
CA VAL A 203 -3.23 15.43 5.70
C VAL A 203 -2.23 15.72 4.56
N LEU A 204 -1.88 14.69 3.78
CA LEU A 204 -0.88 14.74 2.70
C LEU A 204 0.46 15.30 3.21
N ASP A 205 1.21 16.01 2.36
CA ASP A 205 2.52 16.59 2.67
C ASP A 205 2.47 18.08 2.99
N ALA A 206 1.31 18.60 3.37
CA ALA A 206 1.09 20.04 3.45
C ALA A 206 2.13 20.77 4.32
N LEU A 207 2.49 20.20 5.47
CA LEU A 207 3.52 20.76 6.35
C LEU A 207 4.92 20.75 5.70
N ALA A 208 5.33 19.61 5.13
CA ALA A 208 6.64 19.47 4.49
C ALA A 208 6.77 20.41 3.28
N MET A 209 5.73 20.50 2.45
CA MET A 209 5.68 21.40 1.30
C MET A 209 5.74 22.88 1.71
N ALA A 210 5.02 23.27 2.78
CA ALA A 210 5.07 24.64 3.30
C ALA A 210 6.48 24.99 3.80
N GLN A 211 7.13 24.08 4.54
CA GLN A 211 8.50 24.28 5.02
C GLN A 211 9.51 24.32 3.87
N ALA A 212 9.35 23.46 2.85
CA ALA A 212 10.20 23.41 1.67
C ALA A 212 10.15 24.73 0.89
N ALA A 213 8.94 25.25 0.64
CA ALA A 213 8.76 26.55 -0.01
C ALA A 213 9.37 27.68 0.83
N ARG A 214 9.05 27.74 2.13
CA ARG A 214 9.56 28.79 3.02
C ARG A 214 11.09 28.82 3.08
N ASN A 215 11.73 27.66 3.23
CA ASN A 215 13.18 27.56 3.34
C ASN A 215 13.89 27.68 1.99
N SER A 216 13.16 27.54 0.87
CA SER A 216 13.62 27.92 -0.47
C SER A 216 13.48 29.43 -0.75
N GLY A 217 12.96 30.22 0.20
CA GLY A 217 12.65 31.64 0.01
C GLY A 217 11.41 31.90 -0.87
N GLY A 218 10.58 30.88 -1.05
CA GLY A 218 9.32 30.93 -1.79
C GLY A 218 8.13 31.45 -0.98
N VAL A 219 6.94 31.33 -1.56
CA VAL A 219 5.67 31.76 -0.97
C VAL A 219 4.72 30.58 -0.74
N VAL A 220 4.00 30.60 0.38
CA VAL A 220 3.00 29.58 0.72
C VAL A 220 1.60 30.18 0.64
N ILE A 221 0.78 29.62 -0.26
CA ILE A 221 -0.58 30.06 -0.53
C ILE A 221 -1.52 28.91 -0.15
N VAL A 222 -2.38 29.16 0.84
CA VAL A 222 -3.31 28.15 1.36
C VAL A 222 -4.74 28.54 1.04
N GLN A 223 -5.43 27.65 0.32
CA GLN A 223 -6.86 27.72 0.10
C GLN A 223 -7.62 27.14 1.31
N VAL A 224 -8.65 27.81 1.81
CA VAL A 224 -9.51 27.32 2.91
C VAL A 224 -11.00 27.44 2.62
N GLU A 225 -11.82 26.63 3.31
CA GLU A 225 -13.28 26.72 3.25
C GLU A 225 -13.78 27.98 3.97
N ARG A 226 -13.20 28.28 5.14
CA ARG A 226 -13.68 29.35 6.03
C ARG A 226 -12.58 29.96 6.89
N LEU A 227 -12.93 31.08 7.50
CA LEU A 227 -12.11 31.77 8.50
C LEU A 227 -12.67 31.58 9.91
N ALA A 228 -11.79 31.50 10.90
CA ALA A 228 -12.09 31.62 12.32
C ALA A 228 -11.37 32.85 12.89
N ASP A 229 -11.75 33.30 14.09
CA ASP A 229 -11.07 34.42 14.74
C ASP A 229 -9.72 34.01 15.34
N SER A 230 -8.83 34.98 15.55
CA SER A 230 -7.49 34.73 16.10
C SER A 230 -7.54 34.03 17.45
N GLY A 231 -6.74 32.98 17.63
CA GLY A 231 -6.65 32.24 18.89
C GLY A 231 -7.81 31.27 19.17
N THR A 232 -8.72 31.06 18.22
CA THR A 232 -9.83 30.10 18.37
C THR A 232 -9.47 28.67 17.97
N LEU A 233 -8.47 28.51 17.09
CA LEU A 233 -8.02 27.20 16.63
C LEU A 233 -7.24 26.47 17.72
N SER A 234 -7.57 25.20 17.97
CA SER A 234 -6.79 24.35 18.88
C SER A 234 -5.38 24.18 18.32
N ALA A 235 -4.36 24.57 19.10
CA ALA A 235 -2.96 24.44 18.68
C ALA A 235 -2.55 22.99 18.37
N ARG A 236 -3.23 21.99 18.94
CA ARG A 236 -3.00 20.56 18.64
C ARG A 236 -3.52 20.14 17.25
N ASN A 237 -4.45 20.91 16.69
CA ASN A 237 -5.08 20.60 15.41
C ASN A 237 -4.52 21.45 14.26
N VAL A 238 -3.65 22.43 14.56
CA VAL A 238 -3.00 23.25 13.54
C VAL A 238 -1.99 22.38 12.79
N VAL A 239 -2.27 22.13 11.52
CA VAL A 239 -1.44 21.31 10.62
C VAL A 239 -0.38 22.17 9.93
N ILE A 240 -0.78 23.34 9.43
CA ILE A 240 0.14 24.31 8.81
C ILE A 240 0.22 25.52 9.75
N PRO A 241 1.34 25.71 10.48
CA PRO A 241 1.53 26.87 11.33
C PRO A 241 1.56 28.16 10.51
N GLY A 242 0.91 29.21 11.01
CA GLY A 242 0.82 30.49 10.31
C GLY A 242 2.18 31.13 10.01
N ILE A 243 3.23 30.81 10.77
CA ILE A 243 4.59 31.31 10.47
C ILE A 243 5.11 30.90 9.08
N LEU A 244 4.56 29.84 8.49
CA LEU A 244 4.91 29.37 7.15
C LEU A 244 4.03 29.97 6.06
N VAL A 245 2.84 30.46 6.41
CA VAL A 245 1.81 30.90 5.45
C VAL A 245 1.97 32.38 5.11
N ASP A 246 1.99 32.70 3.82
CA ASP A 246 2.06 34.06 3.30
C ASP A 246 0.69 34.57 2.84
N CYS A 247 -0.12 33.71 2.20
CA CYS A 247 -1.46 34.04 1.72
C CYS A 247 -2.49 32.99 2.14
N VAL A 248 -3.67 33.46 2.55
CA VAL A 248 -4.87 32.67 2.80
C VAL A 248 -5.95 33.12 1.83
N VAL A 249 -6.53 32.18 1.08
CA VAL A 249 -7.60 32.42 0.12
C VAL A 249 -8.83 31.62 0.53
N VAL A 250 -9.96 32.29 0.74
CA VAL A 250 -11.24 31.61 0.99
C VAL A 250 -11.84 31.18 -0.35
N ALA A 251 -12.01 29.87 -0.53
CA ALA A 251 -12.51 29.30 -1.78
C ALA A 251 -14.02 29.47 -1.94
N LYS A 252 -14.48 29.44 -3.19
CA LYS A 252 -15.90 29.24 -3.47
C LYS A 252 -16.30 27.80 -3.11
N PRO A 253 -17.52 27.55 -2.59
CA PRO A 253 -17.96 26.23 -2.17
C PRO A 253 -17.80 25.13 -3.25
N GLU A 254 -18.08 25.45 -4.51
CA GLU A 254 -17.94 24.53 -5.65
C GLU A 254 -16.49 24.11 -5.96
N ASN A 255 -15.51 24.89 -5.48
CA ASN A 255 -14.08 24.66 -5.66
C ASN A 255 -13.41 24.11 -4.37
N HIS A 256 -14.20 23.72 -3.36
CA HIS A 256 -13.71 23.22 -2.07
C HIS A 256 -14.31 21.86 -1.68
N TRP A 257 -14.73 21.04 -2.65
CA TRP A 257 -15.21 19.68 -2.36
C TRP A 257 -14.12 18.82 -1.73
N GLN A 258 -14.48 17.92 -0.81
CA GLN A 258 -13.55 17.03 -0.11
C GLN A 258 -12.81 16.10 -1.07
N THR A 259 -13.48 15.63 -2.11
CA THR A 259 -12.91 14.91 -3.27
C THR A 259 -13.57 15.41 -4.55
N PHE A 260 -13.16 14.92 -5.73
CA PHE A 260 -13.91 15.21 -6.97
C PHE A 260 -15.19 14.38 -7.14
N GLY A 261 -15.39 13.33 -6.33
CA GLY A 261 -16.60 12.52 -6.31
C GLY A 261 -17.63 12.97 -5.27
N THR A 262 -17.17 13.57 -4.18
CA THR A 262 -17.96 13.82 -2.98
C THR A 262 -17.73 15.23 -2.45
N PRO A 263 -18.76 16.11 -2.43
CA PRO A 263 -18.64 17.45 -1.88
C PRO A 263 -18.19 17.45 -0.42
N TYR A 264 -18.83 16.63 0.42
CA TYR A 264 -18.44 16.42 1.81
C TYR A 264 -19.07 15.13 2.35
N SER A 265 -18.27 14.37 3.10
CA SER A 265 -18.67 13.17 3.82
C SER A 265 -18.07 13.19 5.22
N VAL A 266 -18.94 13.11 6.23
CA VAL A 266 -18.54 12.97 7.64
C VAL A 266 -17.75 11.69 7.92
N ALA A 267 -17.89 10.68 7.05
CA ALA A 267 -17.14 9.43 7.18
C ALA A 267 -15.69 9.61 6.70
N PHE A 268 -15.48 10.42 5.66
CA PHE A 268 -14.15 10.71 5.12
C PHE A 268 -13.36 11.66 6.02
N SER A 269 -14.02 12.55 6.74
CA SER A 269 -13.40 13.42 7.76
C SER A 269 -13.21 12.73 9.11
N CYS A 270 -13.47 11.42 9.20
CA CYS A 270 -13.35 10.63 10.44
C CYS A 270 -14.25 11.10 11.60
N GLU A 271 -15.30 11.87 11.32
CA GLU A 271 -16.27 12.32 12.34
C GLU A 271 -17.21 11.19 12.76
N HIS A 272 -17.53 10.28 11.83
CA HIS A 272 -18.43 9.15 12.09
C HIS A 272 -17.96 7.85 11.43
N ARG A 273 -18.23 6.73 12.11
CA ARG A 273 -18.09 5.40 11.53
C ARG A 273 -19.36 4.96 10.80
N VAL A 274 -19.20 4.32 9.65
CA VAL A 274 -20.28 3.77 8.82
C VAL A 274 -20.46 2.26 9.03
N PRO A 275 -21.70 1.72 8.95
CA PRO A 275 -21.92 0.27 9.06
C PRO A 275 -21.32 -0.51 7.89
N MET A 276 -20.29 -1.32 8.15
CA MET A 276 -19.59 -2.13 7.12
C MET A 276 -20.48 -3.17 6.42
N GLN A 277 -21.59 -3.56 7.05
CA GLN A 277 -22.56 -4.53 6.53
C GLN A 277 -23.38 -3.97 5.35
N ALA A 278 -23.40 -2.65 5.17
CA ALA A 278 -24.11 -2.01 4.07
C ALA A 278 -23.34 -2.03 2.74
N ILE A 279 -22.05 -2.42 2.75
CA ILE A 279 -21.24 -2.47 1.53
C ILE A 279 -21.63 -3.73 0.74
N PRO A 280 -22.12 -3.59 -0.51
CA PRO A 280 -22.53 -4.74 -1.29
C PRO A 280 -21.33 -5.63 -1.64
N PRO A 281 -21.51 -6.97 -1.72
CA PRO A 281 -20.49 -7.86 -2.22
C PRO A 281 -20.21 -7.60 -3.71
N LEU A 282 -19.09 -8.09 -4.22
CA LEU A 282 -18.86 -8.11 -5.66
C LEU A 282 -19.83 -9.09 -6.32
N GLU A 283 -20.27 -8.76 -7.53
CA GLU A 283 -20.94 -9.73 -8.42
C GLU A 283 -19.96 -10.80 -8.86
N MET A 284 -20.46 -11.99 -9.17
CA MET A 284 -19.63 -13.09 -9.62
C MET A 284 -19.11 -12.83 -11.03
N GLY A 285 -17.79 -12.94 -11.23
CA GLY A 285 -17.09 -12.67 -12.48
C GLY A 285 -15.58 -12.63 -12.24
N GLU A 286 -14.78 -12.28 -13.26
CA GLU A 286 -13.32 -12.31 -13.21
C GLU A 286 -12.76 -11.50 -12.03
N ARG A 287 -13.32 -10.30 -11.77
CA ARG A 287 -12.90 -9.45 -10.66
C ARG A 287 -13.09 -10.12 -9.30
N LYS A 288 -14.23 -10.80 -9.09
CA LYS A 288 -14.50 -11.50 -7.82
C LYS A 288 -13.64 -12.74 -7.67
N ILE A 289 -13.40 -13.50 -8.74
CA ILE A 289 -12.54 -14.69 -8.72
C ILE A 289 -11.11 -14.32 -8.34
N ILE A 290 -10.55 -13.30 -9.02
CA ILE A 290 -9.20 -12.79 -8.75
C ILE A 290 -9.10 -12.31 -7.30
N ALA A 291 -10.06 -11.48 -6.85
CA ALA A 291 -10.08 -10.95 -5.49
C ALA A 291 -10.20 -12.06 -4.43
N ARG A 292 -11.02 -13.08 -4.70
CA ARG A 292 -11.16 -14.26 -3.83
C ARG A 292 -9.88 -15.05 -3.69
N ARG A 293 -9.18 -15.29 -4.81
CA ARG A 293 -7.90 -15.99 -4.78
C ARG A 293 -6.84 -15.19 -4.05
N ALA A 294 -6.78 -13.88 -4.30
CA ALA A 294 -5.88 -12.98 -3.60
C ALA A 294 -6.17 -12.92 -2.08
N ALA A 295 -7.44 -12.98 -1.67
CA ALA A 295 -7.83 -12.97 -0.26
C ALA A 295 -7.29 -14.17 0.55
N PHE A 296 -6.93 -15.29 -0.09
CA PHE A 296 -6.26 -16.42 0.58
C PHE A 296 -4.85 -16.06 1.08
N GLU A 297 -4.26 -14.98 0.58
CA GLU A 297 -2.93 -14.53 0.98
C GLU A 297 -2.96 -13.60 2.21
N LEU A 298 -4.15 -13.20 2.67
CA LEU A 298 -4.31 -12.43 3.90
C LEU A 298 -3.94 -13.31 5.11
N LYS A 299 -3.38 -12.70 6.15
CA LYS A 299 -3.12 -13.35 7.44
C LYS A 299 -3.59 -12.45 8.58
N PRO A 300 -3.94 -13.01 9.75
CA PRO A 300 -4.22 -12.22 10.93
C PRO A 300 -3.06 -11.28 11.28
N ASN A 301 -3.39 -10.05 11.67
CA ASN A 301 -2.50 -8.95 12.02
C ASN A 301 -1.58 -8.48 10.89
N SER A 302 -1.80 -8.90 9.64
CA SER A 302 -1.04 -8.37 8.51
C SER A 302 -1.36 -6.91 8.27
N ILE A 303 -0.31 -6.13 8.00
CA ILE A 303 -0.41 -4.77 7.48
C ILE A 303 -0.41 -4.84 5.95
N VAL A 304 -1.52 -4.41 5.35
CA VAL A 304 -1.85 -4.66 3.95
C VAL A 304 -1.99 -3.34 3.20
N ASN A 305 -1.24 -3.17 2.13
CA ASN A 305 -1.52 -2.12 1.15
C ASN A 305 -2.39 -2.66 0.00
N LEU A 306 -3.37 -1.86 -0.43
CA LEU A 306 -4.24 -2.17 -1.57
C LEU A 306 -4.15 -1.06 -2.62
N GLY A 307 -3.69 -1.42 -3.81
CA GLY A 307 -3.71 -0.52 -4.96
C GLY A 307 -5.12 -0.26 -5.52
N ILE A 308 -5.26 0.81 -6.30
CA ILE A 308 -6.48 1.13 -7.03
C ILE A 308 -6.85 0.08 -8.09
N GLY A 309 -8.14 -0.10 -8.35
CA GLY A 309 -8.66 -0.94 -9.44
C GLY A 309 -8.91 -2.38 -9.03
N MET A 310 -8.21 -3.35 -9.66
CA MET A 310 -8.41 -4.78 -9.34
C MET A 310 -8.17 -5.12 -7.85
N PRO A 311 -7.13 -4.58 -7.17
CA PRO A 311 -6.86 -4.90 -5.76
C PRO A 311 -7.93 -4.41 -4.77
N GLU A 312 -8.71 -3.38 -5.08
CA GLU A 312 -9.88 -2.97 -4.27
C GLU A 312 -10.88 -4.12 -4.07
N GLY A 313 -10.90 -5.10 -4.99
CA GLY A 313 -11.77 -6.26 -4.83
C GLY A 313 -11.41 -7.10 -3.61
N VAL A 314 -10.14 -7.12 -3.20
CA VAL A 314 -9.65 -7.90 -2.06
C VAL A 314 -10.26 -7.41 -0.75
N SER A 315 -10.36 -6.09 -0.53
CA SER A 315 -11.02 -5.55 0.67
C SER A 315 -12.52 -5.83 0.68
N ARG A 316 -13.19 -5.79 -0.48
CA ARG A 316 -14.62 -6.14 -0.59
C ARG A 316 -14.87 -7.61 -0.28
N VAL A 317 -14.03 -8.52 -0.78
CA VAL A 317 -14.09 -9.94 -0.43
C VAL A 317 -13.76 -10.15 1.04
N ALA A 318 -12.72 -9.52 1.58
CA ALA A 318 -12.38 -9.60 2.99
C ALA A 318 -13.53 -9.11 3.90
N ASN A 319 -14.25 -8.08 3.50
CA ASN A 319 -15.46 -7.62 4.19
C ASN A 319 -16.62 -8.64 4.07
N GLU A 320 -16.87 -9.17 2.86
CA GLU A 320 -17.88 -10.22 2.61
C GLU A 320 -17.64 -11.47 3.48
N GLU A 321 -16.38 -11.87 3.60
CA GLU A 321 -15.93 -13.03 4.38
C GLU A 321 -15.76 -12.71 5.88
N ARG A 322 -15.95 -11.45 6.30
CA ARG A 322 -15.81 -10.97 7.69
C ARG A 322 -14.41 -11.18 8.27
N VAL A 323 -13.39 -10.96 7.46
CA VAL A 323 -11.98 -11.09 7.85
C VAL A 323 -11.22 -9.77 7.86
N LEU A 324 -11.84 -8.69 7.39
CA LEU A 324 -11.23 -7.36 7.38
C LEU A 324 -10.80 -6.88 8.76
N GLU A 325 -11.53 -7.25 9.83
CA GLU A 325 -11.20 -6.89 11.21
C GLU A 325 -9.89 -7.52 11.73
N TYR A 326 -9.36 -8.54 11.04
CA TYR A 326 -8.11 -9.21 11.41
C TYR A 326 -6.90 -8.70 10.62
N ALA A 327 -7.04 -7.69 9.76
CA ALA A 327 -5.94 -7.11 9.02
C ALA A 327 -6.02 -5.58 9.06
N THR A 328 -4.88 -4.92 9.02
CA THR A 328 -4.84 -3.46 8.95
C THR A 328 -4.62 -3.04 7.50
N LEU A 329 -5.65 -2.50 6.86
CA LEU A 329 -5.51 -1.91 5.54
C LEU A 329 -4.86 -0.54 5.63
N THR A 330 -3.96 -0.24 4.71
CA THR A 330 -3.33 1.08 4.59
C THR A 330 -3.40 1.58 3.14
N ALA A 331 -3.46 2.90 2.97
CA ALA A 331 -3.29 3.56 1.67
C ALA A 331 -2.12 4.53 1.73
N GLU A 332 -1.43 4.68 0.61
CA GLU A 332 -0.29 5.58 0.44
C GLU A 332 -0.63 7.06 0.63
N SER A 333 -1.92 7.42 0.62
CA SER A 333 -2.39 8.77 1.01
C SER A 333 -2.24 9.10 2.50
N GLY A 334 -1.87 8.12 3.34
CA GLY A 334 -1.70 8.27 4.78
C GLY A 334 -2.82 7.66 5.62
N ILE A 335 -3.74 6.88 5.02
CA ILE A 335 -4.81 6.19 5.73
C ILE A 335 -4.30 4.91 6.37
N ILE A 336 -4.66 4.68 7.63
CA ILE A 336 -4.43 3.44 8.38
C ILE A 336 -5.76 2.95 8.96
N GLY A 337 -6.11 1.70 8.66
CA GLY A 337 -7.34 1.07 9.08
C GLY A 337 -8.56 1.45 8.21
N GLY A 338 -9.68 0.81 8.50
CA GLY A 338 -10.94 1.03 7.78
C GLY A 338 -10.94 0.50 6.34
N LEU A 339 -11.78 1.11 5.50
CA LEU A 339 -11.91 0.77 4.09
C LEU A 339 -11.55 1.97 3.21
N VAL A 340 -10.65 1.74 2.26
CA VAL A 340 -10.22 2.72 1.26
C VAL A 340 -11.26 2.78 0.13
N MET A 341 -11.59 4.00 -0.29
CA MET A 341 -12.52 4.27 -1.37
C MET A 341 -11.82 4.23 -2.74
N GLY A 342 -12.60 4.00 -3.81
CA GLY A 342 -12.09 3.96 -5.19
C GLY A 342 -12.64 5.10 -6.06
N GLY A 343 -12.28 5.11 -7.34
CA GLY A 343 -12.78 6.09 -8.32
C GLY A 343 -12.33 7.52 -8.02
N LEU A 344 -13.24 8.50 -8.11
CA LEU A 344 -12.93 9.91 -7.82
C LEU A 344 -12.80 10.21 -6.32
N ASP A 345 -13.12 9.24 -5.46
CA ASP A 345 -12.87 9.28 -4.02
C ASP A 345 -11.59 8.51 -3.63
N PHE A 346 -10.80 8.04 -4.61
CA PHE A 346 -9.62 7.23 -4.33
C PHE A 346 -8.63 7.95 -3.41
N GLY A 347 -8.10 7.16 -2.47
CA GLY A 347 -7.24 7.60 -1.39
C GLY A 347 -7.99 8.02 -0.14
N ALA A 348 -9.27 8.42 -0.21
CA ALA A 348 -10.10 8.63 0.97
C ALA A 348 -10.49 7.30 1.61
N GLY A 349 -10.93 7.32 2.87
CA GLY A 349 -11.31 6.12 3.60
C GLY A 349 -12.48 6.36 4.53
N VAL A 350 -13.12 5.26 4.92
CA VAL A 350 -14.16 5.25 5.94
C VAL A 350 -13.74 4.33 7.08
N ASN A 351 -14.15 4.66 8.30
CA ASN A 351 -13.79 3.91 9.51
C ASN A 351 -12.28 3.81 9.74
N SER A 352 -11.51 4.77 9.25
CA SER A 352 -10.06 4.83 9.45
C SER A 352 -9.72 4.93 10.94
N ASP A 353 -8.65 4.25 11.34
CA ASP A 353 -8.16 4.25 12.71
C ASP A 353 -7.17 5.41 12.93
N ALA A 354 -6.42 5.77 11.89
CA ALA A 354 -5.55 6.93 11.89
C ALA A 354 -5.41 7.55 10.49
N LEU A 355 -5.13 8.86 10.47
CA LEU A 355 -4.70 9.62 9.30
C LEU A 355 -3.34 10.25 9.62
N ILE A 356 -2.34 9.95 8.81
CA ILE A 356 -0.99 10.51 8.93
C ILE A 356 -0.57 11.21 7.64
N ALA A 357 0.55 11.93 7.68
CA ALA A 357 1.12 12.57 6.50
C ALA A 357 1.61 11.52 5.49
N GLU A 358 1.56 11.89 4.21
CA GLU A 358 1.93 11.00 3.09
C GLU A 358 3.42 10.63 3.16
N ASN A 359 4.32 11.59 3.39
CA ASN A 359 5.74 11.31 3.62
C ASN A 359 6.01 10.30 4.74
N ALA A 360 5.23 10.34 5.81
CA ALA A 360 5.41 9.46 6.97
C ALA A 360 4.93 8.03 6.71
N ILE A 361 3.85 7.83 5.95
CA ILE A 361 3.45 6.47 5.55
C ILE A 361 4.47 5.88 4.57
N PHE A 362 5.10 6.70 3.72
CA PHE A 362 6.16 6.23 2.84
C PHE A 362 7.45 5.88 3.57
N ASP A 363 7.83 6.59 4.64
CA ASP A 363 8.94 6.12 5.49
C ASP A 363 8.68 4.69 6.01
N PHE A 364 7.42 4.40 6.37
CA PHE A 364 7.01 3.07 6.83
C PHE A 364 7.01 2.03 5.71
N TYR A 365 6.51 2.38 4.52
CA TYR A 365 6.53 1.48 3.35
C TYR A 365 7.96 1.19 2.89
N ASP A 366 8.78 2.22 2.71
CA ASP A 366 10.15 2.08 2.23
C ASP A 366 11.05 1.37 3.24
N GLY A 367 10.71 1.45 4.53
CA GLY A 367 11.34 0.68 5.60
C GLY A 367 10.94 -0.81 5.66
N GLY A 368 10.07 -1.28 4.76
CA GLY A 368 9.61 -2.68 4.70
C GLY A 368 8.53 -3.02 5.72
N GLY A 369 7.74 -2.02 6.13
CA GLY A 369 6.68 -2.18 7.13
C GLY A 369 5.47 -3.00 6.66
N LEU A 370 5.26 -3.12 5.35
CA LEU A 370 4.15 -3.88 4.77
C LEU A 370 4.42 -5.39 4.80
N ASP A 371 3.47 -6.16 5.33
CA ASP A 371 3.53 -7.62 5.28
C ASP A 371 3.14 -8.14 3.89
N ILE A 372 2.13 -7.52 3.27
CA ILE A 372 1.69 -7.86 1.93
C ILE A 372 1.13 -6.63 1.20
N ALA A 373 1.40 -6.54 -0.10
CA ALA A 373 0.77 -5.57 -0.99
C ALA A 373 -0.01 -6.28 -2.10
N PHE A 374 -1.22 -5.81 -2.39
CA PHE A 374 -1.99 -6.23 -3.55
C PHE A 374 -2.00 -5.11 -4.58
N LEU A 375 -1.45 -5.36 -5.76
CA LEU A 375 -1.22 -4.34 -6.78
C LEU A 375 -1.72 -4.79 -8.14
N GLY A 376 -2.14 -3.84 -8.98
CA GLY A 376 -2.55 -4.14 -10.35
C GLY A 376 -1.36 -4.60 -11.21
N MET A 377 -1.65 -5.37 -12.27
CA MET A 377 -0.66 -5.74 -13.28
C MET A 377 -1.23 -5.47 -14.68
N ALA A 378 -0.58 -4.58 -15.44
CA ALA A 378 -0.99 -4.31 -16.80
C ALA A 378 -0.27 -5.23 -17.80
N GLU A 379 1.06 -5.32 -17.72
CA GLU A 379 1.87 -6.30 -18.45
C GLU A 379 2.84 -6.99 -17.49
N THR A 380 3.22 -8.23 -17.81
CA THR A 380 4.31 -8.95 -17.17
C THR A 380 5.16 -9.67 -18.21
N ASP A 381 6.46 -9.85 -17.92
CA ASP A 381 7.39 -10.51 -18.84
C ASP A 381 8.05 -11.77 -18.30
N VAL A 382 8.90 -12.38 -19.13
CA VAL A 382 9.61 -13.63 -18.83
C VAL A 382 10.47 -13.58 -17.56
N GLU A 383 10.96 -12.40 -17.19
CA GLU A 383 11.76 -12.20 -15.97
C GLU A 383 10.90 -11.87 -14.74
N GLY A 384 9.57 -11.83 -14.91
CA GLY A 384 8.62 -11.40 -13.88
C GLY A 384 8.57 -9.89 -13.66
N ASN A 385 9.09 -9.08 -14.59
CA ASN A 385 8.95 -7.63 -14.48
C ASN A 385 7.48 -7.25 -14.67
N VAL A 386 7.01 -6.18 -14.00
CA VAL A 386 5.64 -5.65 -14.19
C VAL A 386 5.69 -4.23 -14.71
N ASN A 387 4.83 -3.94 -15.68
CA ASN A 387 4.56 -2.58 -16.16
C ASN A 387 3.17 -2.12 -15.71
N VAL A 388 3.12 -0.93 -15.14
CA VAL A 388 1.89 -0.17 -14.87
C VAL A 388 1.98 1.29 -15.32
N SER A 389 3.14 1.72 -15.84
CA SER A 389 3.50 3.13 -15.96
C SER A 389 3.47 3.69 -17.38
N LYS A 390 3.53 2.84 -18.42
CA LYS A 390 3.49 3.28 -19.82
C LYS A 390 2.83 2.26 -20.75
N PHE A 391 1.94 2.73 -21.62
CA PHE A 391 1.27 1.92 -22.65
C PHE A 391 1.20 2.71 -23.97
N GLY A 392 2.11 2.40 -24.90
CA GLY A 392 2.31 3.13 -26.13
C GLY A 392 2.46 4.63 -25.88
N PRO A 393 1.57 5.50 -26.42
CA PRO A 393 1.66 6.94 -26.24
C PRO A 393 1.20 7.41 -24.83
N ARG A 394 0.57 6.55 -24.04
CA ARG A 394 -0.01 6.91 -22.74
C ARG A 394 1.01 6.70 -21.62
N PHE A 395 1.36 7.80 -20.95
CA PHE A 395 2.16 7.80 -19.72
C PHE A 395 1.24 7.98 -18.51
N THR A 396 1.29 7.05 -17.57
CA THR A 396 0.57 7.14 -16.30
C THR A 396 1.51 7.37 -15.14
N GLY A 397 2.68 6.74 -15.16
CA GLY A 397 3.66 6.80 -14.08
C GLY A 397 3.49 5.72 -13.01
N PRO A 398 4.46 5.60 -12.10
CA PRO A 398 4.45 4.57 -11.07
C PRO A 398 3.52 4.92 -9.91
N GLY A 399 3.25 6.20 -9.63
CA GLY A 399 2.67 6.60 -8.34
C GLY A 399 3.48 6.00 -7.19
N GLY A 400 2.81 5.47 -6.17
CA GLY A 400 3.46 4.73 -5.08
C GLY A 400 3.84 3.27 -5.42
N PHE A 401 3.61 2.80 -6.65
CA PHE A 401 3.75 1.38 -7.00
C PHE A 401 5.17 0.84 -6.75
N ILE A 402 6.21 1.62 -7.08
CA ILE A 402 7.60 1.19 -6.91
C ILE A 402 7.94 1.11 -5.42
N ASP A 403 7.61 2.15 -4.67
CA ASP A 403 7.82 2.24 -3.23
C ASP A 403 7.16 1.05 -2.51
N ILE A 404 5.92 0.71 -2.88
CA ILE A 404 5.15 -0.38 -2.27
C ILE A 404 5.66 -1.76 -2.72
N SER A 405 5.76 -1.98 -4.03
CA SER A 405 6.09 -3.31 -4.58
C SER A 405 7.52 -3.73 -4.28
N GLN A 406 8.45 -2.79 -4.18
CA GLN A 406 9.85 -3.11 -3.91
C GLN A 406 10.10 -3.46 -2.43
N ASN A 407 9.28 -2.93 -1.51
CA ASN A 407 9.53 -3.00 -0.07
C ASN A 407 8.57 -3.87 0.73
N ALA A 408 7.38 -4.20 0.20
CA ALA A 408 6.50 -5.14 0.87
C ALA A 408 7.16 -6.53 0.99
N LYS A 409 7.00 -7.22 2.13
CA LYS A 409 7.60 -8.56 2.32
C LYS A 409 7.06 -9.57 1.31
N LYS A 410 5.81 -9.41 0.91
CA LYS A 410 5.13 -10.18 -0.13
C LYS A 410 4.33 -9.26 -1.06
N VAL A 411 4.33 -9.57 -2.36
CA VAL A 411 3.53 -8.85 -3.35
C VAL A 411 2.64 -9.82 -4.09
N CYS A 412 1.35 -9.47 -4.20
CA CYS A 412 0.38 -10.19 -5.00
C CYS A 412 -0.11 -9.26 -6.12
N PHE A 413 0.42 -9.45 -7.31
CA PHE A 413 -0.07 -8.81 -8.51
C PHE A 413 -1.40 -9.44 -8.93
N VAL A 414 -2.42 -8.62 -9.14
CA VAL A 414 -3.77 -9.03 -9.52
C VAL A 414 -4.18 -8.36 -10.82
N GLY A 415 -4.72 -9.14 -11.74
CA GLY A 415 -5.18 -8.64 -13.02
C GLY A 415 -5.74 -9.76 -13.88
N THR A 416 -6.53 -9.40 -14.91
CA THR A 416 -6.99 -10.40 -15.87
C THR A 416 -5.83 -10.98 -16.65
N PHE A 417 -5.98 -12.17 -17.23
CA PHE A 417 -4.93 -12.81 -18.01
C PHE A 417 -4.70 -12.14 -19.38
N THR A 418 -5.78 -11.73 -20.03
CA THR A 418 -5.79 -10.91 -21.26
C THR A 418 -6.53 -9.59 -21.03
N ALA A 419 -6.35 -8.62 -21.92
CA ALA A 419 -7.01 -7.32 -21.89
C ALA A 419 -7.84 -7.06 -23.15
N GLY A 420 -8.67 -6.01 -23.14
CA GLY A 420 -9.38 -5.57 -24.34
C GLY A 420 -10.69 -6.32 -24.62
N GLY A 421 -11.47 -6.64 -23.59
CA GLY A 421 -12.83 -7.16 -23.73
C GLY A 421 -13.04 -8.62 -23.34
N LEU A 422 -12.15 -9.18 -22.51
CA LEU A 422 -12.37 -10.47 -21.86
C LEU A 422 -13.74 -10.50 -21.17
N LYS A 423 -14.50 -11.57 -21.37
CA LYS A 423 -15.74 -11.87 -20.65
C LYS A 423 -15.70 -13.31 -20.15
N THR A 424 -16.12 -13.48 -18.90
CA THR A 424 -16.10 -14.78 -18.24
C THR A 424 -17.41 -15.06 -17.53
N SER A 425 -17.74 -16.34 -17.42
CA SER A 425 -18.86 -16.86 -16.68
C SER A 425 -18.43 -18.06 -15.85
N VAL A 426 -19.27 -18.48 -14.91
CA VAL A 426 -19.01 -19.65 -14.06
C VAL A 426 -20.21 -20.57 -14.07
N GLU A 427 -19.99 -21.81 -14.50
CA GLU A 427 -21.01 -22.86 -14.56
C GLU A 427 -20.50 -24.11 -13.84
N ASP A 428 -21.31 -24.69 -12.96
CA ASP A 428 -20.98 -25.90 -12.18
C ASP A 428 -19.61 -25.85 -11.47
N GLY A 429 -19.22 -24.67 -10.99
CA GLY A 429 -17.94 -24.45 -10.30
C GLY A 429 -16.72 -24.43 -11.21
N LYS A 430 -16.92 -24.28 -12.52
CA LYS A 430 -15.87 -24.15 -13.53
C LYS A 430 -15.92 -22.79 -14.19
N LEU A 431 -14.76 -22.23 -14.49
CA LEU A 431 -14.61 -21.00 -15.25
C LEU A 431 -14.83 -21.29 -16.74
N ILE A 432 -15.61 -20.42 -17.38
CA ILE A 432 -15.82 -20.41 -18.83
C ILE A 432 -15.35 -19.05 -19.37
N ILE A 433 -14.59 -19.09 -20.47
CA ILE A 433 -14.21 -17.89 -21.22
C ILE A 433 -15.23 -17.69 -22.34
N ASP A 434 -16.22 -16.83 -22.12
CA ASP A 434 -17.27 -16.55 -23.12
C ASP A 434 -16.73 -15.76 -24.30
N GLN A 435 -15.78 -14.86 -24.03
CA GLN A 435 -15.11 -14.03 -25.03
C GLN A 435 -13.68 -13.75 -24.58
N GLU A 436 -12.70 -14.08 -25.42
CA GLU A 436 -11.30 -13.82 -25.12
C GLU A 436 -10.95 -12.32 -25.28
N GLY A 437 -9.96 -11.86 -24.49
CA GLY A 437 -9.36 -10.54 -24.64
C GLY A 437 -8.53 -10.42 -25.92
N ARG A 438 -8.47 -9.21 -26.47
CA ARG A 438 -7.73 -8.91 -27.71
C ARG A 438 -6.23 -8.77 -27.51
N GLU A 439 -5.81 -8.36 -26.31
CA GLU A 439 -4.41 -8.04 -26.02
C GLU A 439 -3.83 -9.04 -25.01
N LYS A 440 -2.63 -9.54 -25.29
CA LYS A 440 -1.86 -10.35 -24.33
C LYS A 440 -1.25 -9.45 -23.27
N LYS A 441 -1.24 -9.92 -22.02
CA LYS A 441 -0.57 -9.23 -20.90
C LYS A 441 0.72 -9.92 -20.45
N PHE A 442 0.91 -11.18 -20.84
CA PHE A 442 2.13 -11.96 -20.60
C PHE A 442 3.01 -11.89 -21.85
N VAL A 443 3.77 -10.80 -21.95
CA VAL A 443 4.56 -10.41 -23.12
C VAL A 443 6.01 -10.86 -22.98
N ARG A 444 6.78 -10.85 -24.06
CA ARG A 444 8.20 -11.26 -23.98
C ARG A 444 9.05 -10.29 -23.16
N GLN A 445 8.75 -9.00 -23.26
CA GLN A 445 9.43 -7.92 -22.55
C GLN A 445 8.41 -6.79 -22.35
N VAL A 446 8.33 -6.27 -21.13
CA VAL A 446 7.43 -5.14 -20.85
C VAL A 446 7.92 -3.83 -21.48
N GLU A 447 7.00 -2.93 -21.85
CA GLU A 447 7.37 -1.66 -22.48
C GLU A 447 8.18 -0.75 -21.53
N GLN A 448 7.80 -0.73 -20.25
CA GLN A 448 8.52 -0.02 -19.22
C GLN A 448 8.55 -0.85 -17.93
N LYS A 449 9.74 -1.01 -17.35
CA LYS A 449 9.92 -1.79 -16.14
C LYS A 449 9.56 -0.95 -14.92
N THR A 450 8.33 -1.09 -14.41
CA THR A 450 7.91 -0.45 -13.15
C THR A 450 8.31 -1.28 -11.94
N PHE A 451 8.26 -2.60 -12.04
CA PHE A 451 8.80 -3.54 -11.03
C PHE A 451 9.81 -4.47 -11.68
N SER A 452 10.89 -4.80 -10.95
CA SER A 452 11.93 -5.70 -11.42
C SER A 452 11.85 -7.07 -10.74
N GLY A 453 11.51 -8.10 -11.52
CA GLY A 453 11.50 -9.47 -11.01
C GLY A 453 12.89 -9.95 -10.58
N LYS A 454 13.93 -9.61 -11.36
CA LYS A 454 15.33 -9.87 -10.97
C LYS A 454 15.73 -9.26 -9.63
N TYR A 455 15.31 -8.02 -9.36
CA TYR A 455 15.56 -7.39 -8.07
C TYR A 455 14.82 -8.13 -6.95
N ALA A 456 13.54 -8.44 -7.14
CA ALA A 456 12.75 -9.19 -6.16
C ALA A 456 13.35 -10.57 -5.83
N VAL A 457 13.86 -11.30 -6.84
CA VAL A 457 14.57 -12.57 -6.66
C VAL A 457 15.85 -12.37 -5.83
N SER A 458 16.64 -11.32 -6.10
CA SER A 458 17.91 -11.08 -5.39
C SER A 458 17.72 -10.81 -3.90
N ILE A 459 16.58 -10.21 -3.53
CA ILE A 459 16.19 -9.98 -2.12
C ILE A 459 15.28 -11.07 -1.56
N ARG A 460 15.02 -12.16 -2.32
CA ARG A 460 14.16 -13.29 -1.93
C ARG A 460 12.73 -12.88 -1.55
N GLN A 461 12.20 -11.86 -2.21
CA GLN A 461 10.83 -11.40 -2.02
C GLN A 461 9.82 -12.42 -2.56
N GLN A 462 8.72 -12.63 -1.85
CA GLN A 462 7.64 -13.50 -2.32
C GLN A 462 6.73 -12.74 -3.29
N VAL A 463 6.60 -13.24 -4.52
CA VAL A 463 5.79 -12.59 -5.56
C VAL A 463 4.83 -13.58 -6.19
N LEU A 464 3.56 -13.18 -6.27
CA LEU A 464 2.47 -13.91 -6.93
C LEU A 464 1.84 -13.07 -8.03
N TYR A 465 1.37 -13.73 -9.08
CA TYR A 465 0.61 -13.14 -10.17
C TYR A 465 -0.69 -13.91 -10.30
N VAL A 466 -1.79 -13.31 -9.84
CA VAL A 466 -3.11 -13.93 -9.75
C VAL A 466 -4.00 -13.38 -10.85
N THR A 467 -4.50 -14.30 -11.68
CA THR A 467 -5.48 -14.03 -12.73
C THR A 467 -6.77 -14.79 -12.49
N GLU A 468 -7.77 -14.58 -13.34
CA GLU A 468 -9.02 -15.33 -13.26
C GLU A 468 -8.83 -16.82 -13.57
N ARG A 469 -7.84 -17.15 -14.42
CA ARG A 469 -7.67 -18.50 -14.97
C ARG A 469 -6.45 -19.26 -14.46
N CYS A 470 -5.48 -18.58 -13.87
CA CYS A 470 -4.26 -19.21 -13.36
C CYS A 470 -3.49 -18.33 -12.37
N VAL A 471 -2.57 -18.94 -11.64
CA VAL A 471 -1.67 -18.26 -10.70
C VAL A 471 -0.22 -18.63 -10.99
N PHE A 472 0.65 -17.62 -11.02
CA PHE A 472 2.10 -17.78 -11.10
C PHE A 472 2.79 -17.35 -9.82
N THR A 473 3.96 -17.92 -9.56
CA THR A 473 4.92 -17.41 -8.58
C THR A 473 6.25 -17.07 -9.26
N LEU A 474 6.95 -16.06 -8.75
CA LEU A 474 8.29 -15.72 -9.24
C LEU A 474 9.33 -16.66 -8.64
N CYS A 475 10.19 -17.23 -9.48
CA CYS A 475 11.37 -17.99 -9.09
C CYS A 475 12.61 -17.51 -9.86
N GLU A 476 13.78 -18.08 -9.58
CA GLU A 476 15.05 -17.67 -10.18
C GLU A 476 15.06 -17.75 -11.72
N GLU A 477 14.32 -18.72 -12.28
CA GLU A 477 14.21 -18.94 -13.72
C GLU A 477 13.09 -18.15 -14.39
N GLY A 478 12.28 -17.40 -13.63
CA GLY A 478 11.14 -16.61 -14.11
C GLY A 478 9.81 -17.01 -13.47
N LEU A 479 8.72 -16.90 -14.24
CA LEU A 479 7.37 -17.19 -13.75
C LEU A 479 7.08 -18.70 -13.76
N GLU A 480 6.81 -19.29 -12.59
CA GLU A 480 6.32 -20.67 -12.45
C GLU A 480 4.80 -20.71 -12.38
N LEU A 481 4.17 -21.46 -13.28
CA LEU A 481 2.73 -21.69 -13.28
C LEU A 481 2.38 -22.72 -12.18
N ILE A 482 1.72 -22.26 -11.12
CA ILE A 482 1.44 -23.09 -9.94
C ILE A 482 -0.02 -23.54 -9.84
N GLU A 483 -0.98 -22.76 -10.35
CA GLU A 483 -2.40 -23.09 -10.30
C GLU A 483 -3.12 -22.79 -11.62
N ILE A 484 -4.13 -23.60 -11.95
CA ILE A 484 -5.02 -23.40 -13.10
C ILE A 484 -6.49 -23.53 -12.69
N ALA A 485 -7.37 -22.67 -13.19
CA ALA A 485 -8.79 -22.69 -12.87
C ALA A 485 -9.47 -23.96 -13.42
N PRO A 486 -10.41 -24.57 -12.69
CA PRO A 486 -11.25 -25.64 -13.22
C PRO A 486 -12.01 -25.16 -14.46
N GLY A 487 -11.99 -25.95 -15.53
CA GLY A 487 -12.63 -25.62 -16.82
C GLY A 487 -11.73 -24.96 -17.86
N ILE A 488 -10.49 -24.59 -17.48
CA ILE A 488 -9.54 -23.95 -18.40
C ILE A 488 -8.59 -24.98 -19.01
N ASP A 489 -8.45 -24.90 -20.34
CA ASP A 489 -7.47 -25.67 -21.11
C ASP A 489 -6.08 -25.04 -21.04
N LEU A 490 -5.08 -25.82 -20.61
CA LEU A 490 -3.72 -25.31 -20.40
C LEU A 490 -3.08 -24.85 -21.71
N ASP A 491 -3.17 -25.63 -22.78
CA ASP A 491 -2.46 -25.35 -24.01
C ASP A 491 -3.06 -24.16 -24.77
N GLY A 492 -4.38 -24.18 -25.00
CA GLY A 492 -5.08 -23.18 -25.79
C GLY A 492 -5.47 -21.90 -25.06
N GLN A 493 -5.77 -21.97 -23.76
CA GLN A 493 -6.29 -20.83 -22.99
C GLN A 493 -5.30 -20.24 -21.99
N VAL A 494 -4.10 -20.84 -21.85
CA VAL A 494 -3.00 -20.27 -21.07
C VAL A 494 -1.75 -20.14 -21.95
N LEU A 495 -1.15 -21.25 -22.36
CA LEU A 495 0.18 -21.24 -23.02
C LEU A 495 0.17 -20.54 -24.38
N ALA A 496 -0.86 -20.74 -25.21
CA ALA A 496 -0.97 -20.09 -26.52
C ALA A 496 -1.16 -18.56 -26.43
N LEU A 497 -1.60 -18.06 -25.26
CA LEU A 497 -1.90 -16.66 -25.00
C LEU A 497 -0.76 -15.92 -24.29
N MET A 498 0.38 -16.59 -24.09
CA MET A 498 1.63 -15.98 -23.62
C MET A 498 2.60 -15.81 -24.78
N ASP A 499 3.56 -14.89 -24.65
CA ASP A 499 4.67 -14.75 -25.61
C ASP A 499 5.95 -15.49 -25.15
N PHE A 500 5.87 -16.20 -24.04
CA PHE A 500 6.92 -17.05 -23.48
C PHE A 500 6.30 -18.25 -22.79
N LYS A 501 7.10 -19.30 -22.58
CA LYS A 501 6.67 -20.47 -21.80
C LYS A 501 7.00 -20.25 -20.32
N PRO A 502 6.05 -20.40 -19.39
CA PRO A 502 6.34 -20.35 -17.97
C PRO A 502 7.14 -21.59 -17.55
N VAL A 503 7.79 -21.49 -16.40
CA VAL A 503 8.36 -22.63 -15.70
C VAL A 503 7.23 -23.55 -15.25
N MET A 504 7.36 -24.85 -15.51
CA MET A 504 6.42 -25.89 -15.07
C MET A 504 7.21 -27.09 -14.54
N ARG A 505 7.61 -27.04 -13.27
CA ARG A 505 8.32 -28.15 -12.61
C ARG A 505 7.41 -29.37 -12.41
N ARG A 506 6.11 -29.12 -12.29
CA ARG A 506 5.03 -30.09 -12.16
C ARG A 506 3.79 -29.54 -12.88
N PRO A 507 2.82 -30.40 -13.25
CA PRO A 507 1.52 -29.91 -13.71
C PRO A 507 0.89 -28.97 -12.67
N PRO A 508 0.28 -27.84 -13.09
CA PRO A 508 -0.36 -26.92 -12.16
C PRO A 508 -1.53 -27.61 -11.45
N ARG A 509 -1.66 -27.36 -10.14
CA ARG A 509 -2.83 -27.85 -9.38
C ARG A 509 -4.07 -27.06 -9.77
N LEU A 510 -5.24 -27.61 -9.52
CA LEU A 510 -6.47 -26.85 -9.67
C LEU A 510 -6.53 -25.73 -8.62
N MET A 511 -6.98 -24.55 -9.05
CA MET A 511 -7.40 -23.48 -8.14
C MET A 511 -8.57 -23.97 -7.29
N ASP A 512 -8.66 -23.47 -6.05
CA ASP A 512 -9.68 -23.89 -5.07
C ASP A 512 -11.10 -23.70 -5.63
N GLU A 513 -11.92 -24.76 -5.57
CA GLU A 513 -13.28 -24.76 -6.12
C GLU A 513 -14.21 -23.72 -5.47
N ARG A 514 -13.92 -23.29 -4.22
CA ARG A 514 -14.69 -22.28 -3.50
C ARG A 514 -14.64 -20.92 -4.19
N LEU A 515 -13.57 -20.64 -4.95
CA LEU A 515 -13.40 -19.42 -5.72
C LEU A 515 -14.53 -19.24 -6.74
N PHE A 516 -15.04 -20.36 -7.28
CA PHE A 516 -16.00 -20.42 -8.39
C PHE A 516 -17.44 -20.71 -7.91
N ARG A 517 -17.78 -20.47 -6.64
CA ARG A 517 -19.15 -20.68 -6.11
C ARG A 517 -19.76 -19.38 -5.59
N LEU A 518 -21.07 -19.18 -5.76
CA LEU A 518 -21.72 -17.94 -5.29
C LEU A 518 -21.65 -17.72 -3.78
N ARG A 519 -21.67 -18.81 -3.00
CA ARG A 519 -21.56 -18.76 -1.54
C ARG A 519 -20.20 -18.22 -1.07
N ARG A 520 -20.14 -17.80 0.21
CA ARG A 520 -18.89 -17.44 0.89
C ARG A 520 -17.91 -18.61 0.91
N MET A 521 -16.63 -18.30 0.89
CA MET A 521 -15.54 -19.28 0.89
C MET A 521 -15.26 -19.84 2.28
N GLY A 522 -15.62 -19.11 3.33
CA GLY A 522 -15.35 -19.53 4.71
C GLY A 522 -13.91 -19.26 5.14
N ILE A 523 -13.21 -18.33 4.50
CA ILE A 523 -11.79 -18.06 4.80
C ILE A 523 -11.58 -17.53 6.22
N LYS A 524 -12.62 -17.04 6.89
CA LYS A 524 -12.54 -16.71 8.31
C LYS A 524 -12.16 -17.93 9.15
N ASP A 525 -12.74 -19.08 8.85
CA ASP A 525 -12.44 -20.32 9.55
C ASP A 525 -11.01 -20.78 9.20
N ASP A 526 -10.60 -20.66 7.94
CA ASP A 526 -9.22 -20.97 7.51
C ASP A 526 -8.18 -20.06 8.21
N LEU A 527 -8.50 -18.78 8.42
CA LEU A 527 -7.60 -17.80 9.04
C LEU A 527 -7.51 -17.93 10.55
N LEU A 528 -8.63 -18.26 11.21
CA LEU A 528 -8.70 -18.36 12.67
C LEU A 528 -8.36 -19.76 13.18
N ASN A 529 -8.45 -20.79 12.33
CA ASN A 529 -8.04 -22.14 12.68
C ASN A 529 -6.63 -22.41 12.16
N ILE A 530 -5.63 -22.42 13.04
CA ILE A 530 -4.33 -23.00 12.71
C ILE A 530 -4.52 -24.53 12.63
N PRO A 531 -4.25 -25.19 11.48
CA PRO A 531 -4.33 -26.65 11.34
C PRO A 531 -3.43 -27.33 12.37
N MET A 532 -3.81 -28.53 12.83
CA MET A 532 -3.08 -29.23 13.91
C MET A 532 -1.59 -29.40 13.56
N GLU A 533 -1.27 -29.78 12.33
CA GLU A 533 0.12 -29.93 11.83
C GLU A 533 0.97 -28.66 11.92
N ASP A 534 0.38 -27.48 11.63
CA ASP A 534 1.09 -26.20 11.66
C ASP A 534 1.36 -25.68 13.07
N ARG A 535 0.72 -26.31 14.07
CA ARG A 535 0.93 -26.00 15.49
C ARG A 535 2.21 -26.61 16.04
N PHE A 536 2.87 -27.52 15.31
CA PHE A 536 4.09 -28.20 15.76
C PHE A 536 5.25 -27.93 14.80
N LYS A 537 6.32 -27.28 15.28
CA LYS A 537 7.50 -26.96 14.45
C LYS A 537 8.79 -27.25 15.16
N TYR A 538 9.65 -28.05 14.54
CA TYR A 538 11.02 -28.26 15.02
C TYR A 538 12.00 -27.34 14.25
N GLN A 539 12.79 -26.58 14.99
CA GLN A 539 13.87 -25.73 14.49
C GLN A 539 15.21 -26.40 14.78
N ALA A 540 15.84 -26.95 13.73
CA ALA A 540 17.05 -27.75 13.87
C ALA A 540 18.28 -26.95 14.33
N GLU A 541 18.38 -25.67 13.94
CA GLU A 541 19.50 -24.76 14.25
C GLU A 541 19.67 -24.57 15.75
N ASP A 542 18.56 -24.36 16.47
CA ASP A 542 18.55 -24.08 17.91
C ASP A 542 18.11 -25.29 18.77
N ASN A 543 17.81 -26.44 18.15
CA ASN A 543 17.25 -27.62 18.81
C ASN A 543 15.93 -27.34 19.57
N ILE A 544 15.07 -26.48 19.02
CA ILE A 544 13.81 -26.06 19.66
C ILE A 544 12.59 -26.66 18.96
N PHE A 545 11.70 -27.27 19.74
CA PHE A 545 10.38 -27.71 19.32
C PHE A 545 9.29 -26.74 19.81
N PHE A 546 8.61 -26.08 18.88
CA PHE A 546 7.52 -25.16 19.15
C PHE A 546 6.18 -25.86 19.05
N ILE A 547 5.32 -25.60 20.04
CA ILE A 547 3.93 -26.03 20.10
C ILE A 547 3.06 -24.78 20.20
N ASN A 548 2.15 -24.55 19.27
CA ASN A 548 1.23 -23.42 19.30
C ASN A 548 -0.24 -23.86 19.41
N LEU A 549 -0.73 -24.02 20.64
CA LEU A 549 -2.12 -24.36 20.90
C LEU A 549 -3.00 -23.12 21.14
N GLU A 550 -2.53 -21.94 20.72
CA GLU A 550 -3.27 -20.70 20.89
C GLU A 550 -4.65 -20.75 20.24
N ASN A 551 -5.66 -20.26 20.97
CA ASN A 551 -7.08 -20.23 20.61
C ASN A 551 -7.66 -21.60 20.17
N TYR A 552 -7.00 -22.71 20.51
CA TYR A 552 -7.47 -24.03 20.11
C TYR A 552 -8.35 -24.65 21.20
N TYR A 553 -9.51 -25.17 20.80
CA TYR A 553 -10.38 -25.90 21.71
C TYR A 553 -10.50 -27.37 21.27
N MET A 554 -9.88 -28.26 22.04
CA MET A 554 -9.86 -29.69 21.81
C MET A 554 -11.15 -30.36 22.28
N LYS A 555 -11.85 -31.01 21.34
CA LYS A 555 -13.23 -31.50 21.47
C LYS A 555 -13.37 -33.00 21.24
N THR A 556 -12.42 -33.66 20.57
CA THR A 556 -12.50 -35.09 20.27
C THR A 556 -11.21 -35.84 20.66
N SER A 557 -11.34 -37.15 20.92
CA SER A 557 -10.17 -38.04 21.11
C SER A 557 -9.30 -38.13 19.86
N ASP A 558 -9.90 -38.07 18.67
CA ASP A 558 -9.16 -38.11 17.39
C ASP A 558 -8.15 -36.95 17.28
N GLU A 559 -8.51 -35.75 17.73
CA GLU A 559 -7.59 -34.59 17.77
C GLU A 559 -6.38 -34.83 18.70
N ILE A 560 -6.57 -35.57 19.80
CA ILE A 560 -5.48 -35.95 20.72
C ILE A 560 -4.56 -36.99 20.08
N GLN A 561 -5.14 -37.98 19.38
CA GLN A 561 -4.36 -38.98 18.66
C GLN A 561 -3.58 -38.38 17.50
N GLU A 562 -4.17 -37.45 16.76
CA GLU A 562 -3.50 -36.68 15.71
C GLU A 562 -2.31 -35.89 16.27
N MET A 563 -2.51 -35.16 17.37
CA MET A 563 -1.44 -34.45 18.07
C MET A 563 -0.31 -35.40 18.49
N LYS A 564 -0.66 -36.57 19.03
CA LYS A 564 0.33 -37.60 19.42
C LYS A 564 1.14 -38.09 18.23
N GLN A 565 0.49 -38.38 17.10
CA GLN A 565 1.14 -38.83 15.87
C GLN A 565 2.08 -37.77 15.30
N LEU A 566 1.68 -36.50 15.29
CA LEU A 566 2.51 -35.38 14.84
C LEU A 566 3.74 -35.18 15.70
N VAL A 567 3.59 -35.23 17.03
CA VAL A 567 4.74 -35.16 17.95
C VAL A 567 5.71 -36.32 17.67
N GLY A 568 5.19 -37.54 17.52
CA GLY A 568 6.00 -38.72 17.20
C GLY A 568 6.73 -38.59 15.86
N SER A 569 6.03 -38.23 14.79
CA SER A 569 6.62 -38.13 13.45
C SER A 569 7.73 -37.07 13.34
N ILE A 570 7.64 -36.00 14.14
CA ILE A 570 8.65 -34.93 14.18
C ILE A 570 9.83 -35.30 15.08
N LEU A 571 9.58 -35.90 16.25
CA LEU A 571 10.60 -36.07 17.29
C LEU A 571 11.22 -37.47 17.36
N GLU A 572 10.50 -38.54 17.03
CA GLU A 572 11.06 -39.91 17.02
C GLU A 572 12.27 -40.07 16.08
N PRO A 573 12.33 -39.43 14.90
CA PRO A 573 13.51 -39.53 14.03
C PRO A 573 14.75 -38.81 14.58
N LEU A 574 14.63 -38.02 15.65
CA LEU A 574 15.74 -37.26 16.21
C LEU A 574 16.54 -38.13 17.20
N ASP A 575 17.85 -38.22 16.98
CA ASP A 575 18.78 -38.93 17.90
C ASP A 575 19.16 -38.09 19.14
N ARG A 576 18.30 -37.15 19.53
CA ARG A 576 18.51 -36.25 20.67
C ARG A 576 17.20 -35.73 21.23
N LYS A 577 17.22 -35.36 22.52
CA LYS A 577 16.13 -34.63 23.16
C LYS A 577 16.12 -33.15 22.73
N VAL A 578 14.96 -32.51 22.80
CA VAL A 578 14.74 -31.13 22.33
C VAL A 578 14.30 -30.19 23.44
N HIS A 579 14.62 -28.90 23.30
CA HIS A 579 14.02 -27.85 24.14
C HIS A 579 12.63 -27.50 23.60
N THR A 580 11.61 -27.50 24.44
CA THR A 580 10.23 -27.29 23.99
C THR A 580 9.65 -25.97 24.47
N VAL A 581 9.00 -25.24 23.58
CA VAL A 581 8.23 -24.01 23.89
C VAL A 581 6.79 -24.22 23.49
N ALA A 582 5.87 -24.23 24.46
CA ALA A 582 4.45 -24.42 24.23
C ALA A 582 3.63 -23.17 24.58
N ASN A 583 2.91 -22.65 23.58
CA ASN A 583 1.92 -21.58 23.73
C ASN A 583 0.55 -22.18 24.02
N TYR A 584 -0.04 -21.77 25.15
CA TYR A 584 -1.35 -22.18 25.63
C TYR A 584 -2.34 -21.01 25.74
N ASP A 585 -2.09 -19.88 25.07
CA ASP A 585 -2.98 -18.72 25.08
C ASP A 585 -4.39 -19.08 24.61
N ASN A 586 -5.41 -18.90 25.46
CA ASN A 586 -6.80 -19.30 25.18
C ASN A 586 -6.99 -20.77 24.72
N PHE A 587 -6.04 -21.67 25.05
CA PHE A 587 -6.20 -23.09 24.80
C PHE A 587 -7.23 -23.70 25.76
N ASN A 588 -8.04 -24.64 25.29
CA ASN A 588 -8.99 -25.37 26.13
C ASN A 588 -9.10 -26.84 25.70
N VAL A 589 -9.44 -27.72 26.64
CA VAL A 589 -9.69 -29.16 26.40
C VAL A 589 -11.02 -29.53 27.03
N SER A 590 -11.87 -30.25 26.29
CA SER A 590 -13.18 -30.68 26.79
C SER A 590 -13.02 -31.52 28.05
N PRO A 591 -13.88 -31.34 29.09
CA PRO A 591 -13.65 -31.96 30.41
C PRO A 591 -13.46 -33.48 30.41
N HIS A 592 -14.14 -34.19 29.51
CA HIS A 592 -14.06 -35.65 29.38
C HIS A 592 -12.79 -36.16 28.69
N LEU A 593 -11.99 -35.27 28.08
CA LEU A 593 -10.77 -35.58 27.34
C LEU A 593 -9.48 -35.22 28.10
N VAL A 594 -9.60 -34.60 29.26
CA VAL A 594 -8.44 -34.11 30.03
C VAL A 594 -7.46 -35.24 30.35
N ASP A 595 -7.97 -36.42 30.72
CA ASP A 595 -7.12 -37.58 31.04
C ASP A 595 -6.33 -38.07 29.83
N GLU A 596 -7.00 -38.19 28.67
CA GLU A 596 -6.38 -38.61 27.42
C GLU A 596 -5.32 -37.59 26.94
N TYR A 597 -5.63 -36.29 27.05
CA TYR A 597 -4.70 -35.22 26.73
C TYR A 597 -3.43 -35.27 27.60
N VAL A 598 -3.58 -35.52 28.91
CA VAL A 598 -2.43 -35.66 29.82
C VAL A 598 -1.55 -36.84 29.45
N GLU A 599 -2.12 -37.98 29.05
CA GLU A 599 -1.33 -39.13 28.58
C GLU A 599 -0.57 -38.81 27.29
N MET A 600 -1.16 -38.04 26.37
CA MET A 600 -0.43 -37.53 25.20
C MET A 600 0.72 -36.59 25.61
N VAL A 601 0.52 -35.69 26.58
CA VAL A 601 1.59 -34.82 27.10
C VAL A 601 2.72 -35.63 27.74
N LYS A 602 2.41 -36.72 28.46
CA LYS A 602 3.43 -37.64 29.01
C LYS A 602 4.22 -38.35 27.91
N TYR A 603 3.52 -38.83 26.87
CA TYR A 603 4.17 -39.39 25.69
C TYR A 603 5.10 -38.35 25.04
N ALA A 604 4.68 -37.10 24.89
CA ALA A 604 5.50 -36.05 24.29
C ALA A 604 6.72 -35.70 25.16
N ALA A 605 6.55 -35.71 26.50
CA ALA A 605 7.60 -35.35 27.45
C ALA A 605 8.83 -36.27 27.42
N GLN A 606 8.73 -37.50 26.88
CA GLN A 606 9.88 -38.40 26.75
C GLN A 606 10.96 -37.84 25.81
N TYR A 607 10.56 -37.02 24.83
CA TYR A 607 11.44 -36.39 23.84
C TYR A 607 12.04 -35.06 24.33
N TYR A 608 11.59 -34.52 25.47
CA TYR A 608 11.97 -33.19 25.91
C TYR A 608 13.20 -33.23 26.83
N GLU A 609 14.17 -32.37 26.53
CA GLU A 609 15.27 -32.06 27.44
C GLU A 609 14.83 -31.01 28.46
N SER A 610 14.11 -29.99 27.99
CA SER A 610 13.43 -28.99 28.82
C SER A 610 12.11 -28.60 28.17
N VAL A 611 11.17 -28.09 28.97
CA VAL A 611 9.88 -27.59 28.48
C VAL A 611 9.50 -26.30 29.17
N THR A 612 9.10 -25.33 28.37
CA THR A 612 8.65 -24.02 28.80
C THR A 612 7.26 -23.79 28.25
N ARG A 613 6.30 -23.44 29.12
CA ARG A 613 4.91 -23.21 28.76
C ARG A 613 4.54 -21.77 29.07
N TYR A 614 3.73 -21.11 28.26
CA TYR A 614 3.19 -19.79 28.61
C TYR A 614 1.72 -19.63 28.23
N THR A 615 1.01 -18.81 29.01
CA THR A 615 -0.36 -18.38 28.72
C THR A 615 -0.68 -17.11 29.53
N THR A 616 -1.40 -16.20 28.92
CA THR A 616 -2.00 -14.98 29.49
C THR A 616 -3.23 -15.30 30.35
N SER A 617 -3.77 -16.52 30.26
CA SER A 617 -4.93 -16.96 31.05
C SER A 617 -4.54 -17.42 32.47
N THR A 618 -4.77 -16.57 33.46
CA THR A 618 -4.53 -16.87 34.89
C THR A 618 -5.32 -18.09 35.38
N PHE A 619 -6.54 -18.32 34.85
CA PHE A 619 -7.35 -19.48 35.22
C PHE A 619 -6.76 -20.81 34.70
N LEU A 620 -6.26 -20.82 33.46
CA LEU A 620 -5.65 -22.00 32.88
C LEU A 620 -4.30 -22.34 33.55
N ARG A 621 -3.50 -21.31 33.90
CA ARG A 621 -2.25 -21.47 34.67
C ARG A 621 -2.48 -22.25 35.96
N MET A 622 -3.54 -21.92 36.70
CA MET A 622 -3.86 -22.58 37.97
C MET A 622 -4.41 -24.00 37.74
N LYS A 623 -5.42 -24.17 36.87
CA LYS A 623 -6.11 -25.47 36.71
C LYS A 623 -5.26 -26.53 36.00
N LEU A 624 -4.52 -26.15 34.95
CA LEU A 624 -3.65 -27.07 34.21
C LEU A 624 -2.35 -27.33 34.98
N GLY A 625 -1.81 -26.31 35.67
CA GLY A 625 -0.66 -26.47 36.57
C GLY A 625 -0.94 -27.49 37.68
N ASP A 626 -2.10 -27.40 38.33
CA ASP A 626 -2.52 -28.33 39.38
C ASP A 626 -2.67 -29.78 38.87
N GLU A 627 -3.24 -29.99 37.68
CA GLU A 627 -3.40 -31.34 37.12
C GLU A 627 -2.11 -31.95 36.56
N LEU A 628 -1.21 -31.13 35.99
CA LEU A 628 0.12 -31.58 35.59
C LEU A 628 0.95 -31.99 36.82
N GLN A 629 0.87 -31.20 37.90
CA GLN A 629 1.58 -31.48 39.15
C GLN A 629 1.09 -32.77 39.83
N LYS A 630 -0.23 -32.99 39.90
CA LYS A 630 -0.81 -34.23 40.47
C LYS A 630 -0.36 -35.49 39.73
N ARG A 631 0.10 -35.37 38.48
CA ARG A 631 0.37 -36.49 37.57
C ARG A 631 1.84 -36.57 37.13
N GLY A 632 2.74 -35.87 37.82
CA GLY A 632 4.19 -36.02 37.69
C GLY A 632 4.83 -35.28 36.50
N VAL A 633 4.16 -34.29 35.91
CA VAL A 633 4.68 -33.47 34.80
C VAL A 633 5.04 -32.09 35.32
N SER A 634 6.15 -31.50 34.82
CA SER A 634 6.61 -30.16 35.24
C SER A 634 5.48 -29.12 35.14
N PRO A 635 5.06 -28.47 36.25
CA PRO A 635 3.81 -27.69 36.30
C PRO A 635 3.99 -26.21 35.96
N HIS A 636 5.22 -25.74 35.73
CA HIS A 636 5.47 -24.31 35.64
C HIS A 636 5.04 -23.72 34.28
N ILE A 637 4.18 -22.71 34.32
CA ILE A 637 3.62 -21.99 33.16
C ILE A 637 3.84 -20.49 33.37
N TYR A 638 4.58 -19.84 32.46
CA TYR A 638 4.94 -18.41 32.50
C TYR A 638 3.80 -17.51 31.98
N GLU A 639 3.84 -16.23 32.33
CA GLU A 639 2.82 -15.25 31.95
C GLU A 639 3.01 -14.70 30.54
N SER A 640 4.24 -14.70 30.04
CA SER A 640 4.59 -14.16 28.73
C SER A 640 5.67 -14.99 28.03
N LYS A 641 5.74 -14.81 26.71
CA LYS A 641 6.76 -15.41 25.85
C LYS A 641 8.17 -14.94 26.22
N GLU A 642 8.30 -13.68 26.64
CA GLU A 642 9.56 -13.05 27.05
C GLU A 642 10.11 -13.66 28.35
N GLU A 643 9.24 -13.92 29.33
CA GLU A 643 9.62 -14.61 30.58
C GLU A 643 10.01 -16.07 30.33
N ALA A 644 9.21 -16.77 29.52
CA ALA A 644 9.48 -18.12 29.07
C ALA A 644 10.86 -18.24 28.40
N ARG A 645 11.21 -17.29 27.51
CA ARG A 645 12.53 -17.25 26.85
C ARG A 645 13.68 -16.96 27.82
N ARG A 646 13.51 -16.02 28.75
CA ARG A 646 14.54 -15.71 29.77
C ARG A 646 14.86 -16.90 30.66
N ALA A 647 13.88 -17.75 30.95
CA ALA A 647 14.08 -18.95 31.75
C ALA A 647 14.87 -20.07 31.04
N MET A 648 14.99 -20.01 29.71
CA MET A 648 15.78 -20.97 28.91
C MET A 648 17.20 -20.49 28.60
N ALA A 649 17.57 -19.26 28.96
CA ALA A 649 18.93 -18.77 28.77
C ALA A 649 19.90 -19.52 29.73
N PRO A 650 21.06 -19.99 29.25
CA PRO A 650 22.07 -20.59 30.13
C PRO A 650 22.51 -19.56 31.16
N LYS A 651 22.56 -19.97 32.44
CA LYS A 651 23.09 -19.14 33.54
C LYS A 651 24.60 -19.01 33.48
#